data_AF-A0A3C1FIA7-F1
#
_entry.id   AF-A0A3C1FIA7-F1
#
_cell.length_a   1.000
_cell.length_b   1.000
_cell.length_c   1.000
_cell.angle_alpha   90.00
_cell.angle_beta   90.00
_cell.angle_gamma   90.00
#
_symmetry.space_group_name_H-M   'P 1'
#
loop_
_entity.id
_entity.type
_entity.pdbx_description
1 polymer ?
#
loop_
_entity_poly.entity_id
_entity_poly.type
_entity_poly.pdbx_seq_one_letter_code
_entity_poly.pdbx_strand_id
1 'polypeptide(L)'
;MGSQEVLRMLRSRWLLIVLAGLLGTSLALTVAAIQKPKYTATADVFVTVTSGQTTGDLAQGSTFSQDQARNFAAVVPKEIVLGPVITQFNLDTTLEDLRKNIDVSVPLNTSLITIDVTDKDPEMAAALANAIANQLSIAVSDLSPKVSDVKGAPVRAQLIEAAIVPNEPSSPNIPLYAMMGMLGGLVLAIGYLVIVELVVARVDSSEQIESLTGSVVLASLPRDRKLARHPIAVTALPLSLRAESFRHARTALKYLPGEGKRTFVVTSSVSGEGKSTTAANLAAAFAAEGLSTCLVEADLRRPRLEGLLDLTGGPGLSDIVVGQSKIEDVVQPWGPDNLQVILVGTVPPNASELLGSTRGREALRSIADRFDVTIIDTPPLTAVTDAAIIGRQFGGVVLVVGNGKLRTSELRQAIGALSVADVPIRGTLMNLAKDDAARPYAYTYADRNRPSTLADLLPKGWRPVIKVAAAVVATAVVATIAVVMATRPGEAIASAGTTPMAAASTPAATQSPRAVFIGDSLVQGTTDGSWVTQTAENLGWEPINLGRGGTGYRTSAGKNACGVDYCPTFVEMVDAAVGQNPDVVVISGGVNDGTKNVGDAAKTLFRRLRASLPNAKILVLSPFAGTNTLPTIAAEVKSAAALTGATYVDIGSPFEGKASLLTSDGIHPTAEGYQVLSDTITKALKKAVNQ
;
A
#
# COMPACT_ATOMS: atom_id res chain seq x y z
N MET A 1 4.92 -24.93 2.31
CA MET A 1 5.09 -23.60 1.72
C MET A 1 6.54 -23.43 1.33
N GLY A 2 6.80 -23.16 0.05
CA GLY A 2 8.14 -22.84 -0.41
C GLY A 2 8.57 -21.45 0.08
N SER A 3 9.87 -21.22 0.26
CA SER A 3 10.40 -19.90 0.66
C SER A 3 9.97 -18.76 -0.27
N GLN A 4 9.73 -19.06 -1.56
CA GLN A 4 9.25 -18.10 -2.54
C GLN A 4 7.77 -17.71 -2.37
N GLU A 5 6.92 -18.61 -1.87
CA GLU A 5 5.50 -18.31 -1.60
C GLU A 5 5.37 -17.36 -0.42
N VAL A 6 6.16 -17.58 0.63
CA VAL A 6 6.21 -16.72 1.83
C VAL A 6 6.67 -15.31 1.45
N LEU A 7 7.70 -15.18 0.60
CA LEU A 7 8.19 -13.89 0.11
C LEU A 7 7.14 -13.14 -0.73
N ARG A 8 6.45 -13.84 -1.64
CA ARG A 8 5.39 -13.22 -2.46
C ARG A 8 4.21 -12.77 -1.60
N MET A 9 3.87 -13.55 -0.58
CA MET A 9 2.82 -13.23 0.38
C MET A 9 3.17 -11.98 1.21
N LEU A 10 4.37 -11.96 1.81
CA LEU A 10 4.91 -10.81 2.56
C LEU A 10 4.89 -9.55 1.70
N ARG A 11 5.35 -9.65 0.45
CA ARG A 11 5.42 -8.50 -0.47
C ARG A 11 4.04 -7.98 -0.91
N SER A 12 3.03 -8.85 -1.00
CA SER A 12 1.67 -8.43 -1.36
C SER A 12 0.86 -7.85 -0.20
N ARG A 13 1.23 -8.18 1.06
CA ARG A 13 0.46 -7.82 2.27
C ARG A 13 1.28 -7.05 3.32
N TRP A 14 2.42 -6.49 2.95
CA TRP A 14 3.34 -5.78 3.86
C TRP A 14 2.66 -4.63 4.62
N LEU A 15 1.70 -3.94 4.00
CA LEU A 15 0.95 -2.86 4.66
C LEU A 15 0.14 -3.33 5.87
N LEU A 16 -0.44 -4.54 5.84
CA LEU A 16 -1.16 -5.09 7.00
C LEU A 16 -0.22 -5.38 8.15
N ILE A 17 0.99 -5.87 7.84
CA ILE A 17 2.03 -6.17 8.82
C ILE A 17 2.51 -4.90 9.50
N VAL A 18 2.76 -3.85 8.71
CA VAL A 18 3.16 -2.53 9.23
C VAL A 18 2.04 -1.91 10.08
N LEU A 19 0.78 -1.94 9.62
CA LEU A 19 -0.35 -1.40 10.37
C LEU A 19 -0.55 -2.12 11.72
N ALA A 20 -0.41 -3.45 11.75
CA ALA A 20 -0.52 -4.21 12.97
C ALA A 20 0.64 -3.92 13.94
N GLY A 21 1.86 -3.75 13.43
CA GLY A 21 3.00 -3.28 14.22
C GLY A 21 2.73 -1.91 14.85
N LEU A 22 2.30 -0.94 14.05
CA LEU A 22 1.96 0.41 14.53
C LEU A 22 0.83 0.39 15.58
N LEU A 23 -0.20 -0.44 15.37
CA LEU A 23 -1.29 -0.61 16.33
C LEU A 23 -0.79 -1.22 17.65
N GLY A 24 0.10 -2.22 17.57
CA GLY A 24 0.76 -2.81 18.74
C GLY A 24 1.60 -1.79 19.51
N THR A 25 2.38 -0.96 18.82
CA THR A 25 3.13 0.15 19.43
C THR A 25 2.21 1.17 20.09
N SER A 26 1.15 1.61 19.42
CA SER A 26 0.18 2.57 19.98
C SER A 26 -0.48 2.03 21.25
N LEU A 27 -0.89 0.75 21.25
CA LEU A 27 -1.46 0.11 22.43
C LEU A 27 -0.44 0.05 23.59
N ALA A 28 0.81 -0.33 23.30
CA ALA A 28 1.85 -0.41 24.33
C ALA A 28 2.23 0.96 24.91
N LEU A 29 2.29 2.01 24.08
CA LEU A 29 2.51 3.38 24.52
C LEU A 29 1.34 3.91 25.36
N THR A 30 0.11 3.53 25.02
CA THR A 30 -1.07 3.88 25.81
C THR A 30 -1.00 3.24 27.21
N VAL A 31 -0.61 1.96 27.28
CA VAL A 31 -0.38 1.27 28.55
C VAL A 31 0.74 1.94 29.36
N ALA A 32 1.84 2.33 28.71
CA ALA A 32 2.93 3.05 29.37
C ALA A 32 2.48 4.42 29.91
N ALA A 33 1.68 5.17 29.15
CA ALA A 33 1.21 6.49 29.57
C ALA A 33 0.22 6.46 30.75
N ILE A 34 -0.47 5.34 30.97
CA ILE A 34 -1.39 5.16 32.11
C ILE A 34 -0.63 4.80 33.40
N GLN A 35 0.58 4.23 33.30
CA GLN A 35 1.40 3.91 34.46
C GLN A 35 1.96 5.17 35.10
N LYS A 36 1.89 5.25 36.44
CA LYS A 36 2.44 6.38 37.19
C LYS A 36 3.97 6.38 37.05
N PRO A 37 4.60 7.54 36.75
CA PRO A 37 6.04 7.65 36.67
C PRO A 37 6.67 7.34 38.02
N LYS A 38 7.81 6.66 37.98
CA LYS A 38 8.69 6.44 39.13
C LYS A 38 10.05 7.04 38.83
N TYR A 39 10.71 7.53 39.87
CA TYR A 39 11.98 8.22 39.82
C TYR A 39 12.96 7.50 40.71
N THR A 40 14.17 7.26 40.21
CA THR A 40 15.24 6.60 40.95
C THR A 40 16.35 7.62 41.20
N ALA A 41 16.77 7.76 42.45
CA ALA A 41 17.88 8.62 42.85
C ALA A 41 18.99 7.77 43.48
N THR A 42 20.23 8.14 43.20
CA THR A 42 21.42 7.32 43.52
C THR A 42 22.34 8.07 44.48
N ALA A 43 22.73 7.43 45.58
CA ALA A 43 23.74 7.95 46.51
C ALA A 43 24.91 6.97 46.63
N ASP A 44 26.14 7.49 46.64
CA ASP A 44 27.36 6.69 46.67
C ASP A 44 28.15 6.88 47.96
N VAL A 45 28.36 5.77 48.67
CA VAL A 45 29.11 5.71 49.93
C VAL A 45 30.40 4.93 49.73
N PHE A 46 31.52 5.56 50.02
CA PHE A 46 32.83 4.92 49.93
C PHE A 46 33.31 4.44 51.28
N VAL A 47 33.70 3.18 51.33
CA VAL A 47 34.27 2.54 52.50
C VAL A 47 35.79 2.65 52.42
N THR A 48 36.37 3.19 53.49
CA THR A 48 37.82 3.34 53.66
C THR A 48 38.27 2.59 54.90
N VAL A 49 39.43 1.96 54.80
CA VAL A 49 40.07 1.25 55.90
C VAL A 49 41.41 1.90 56.17
N THR A 50 41.68 2.19 57.45
CA THR A 50 42.97 2.70 57.89
C THR A 50 44.00 1.56 57.80
N SER A 51 44.93 1.62 56.85
CA SER A 51 45.95 0.58 56.58
C SER A 51 47.37 1.10 56.78
N GLY A 52 48.34 0.16 56.93
CA GLY A 52 49.75 0.44 57.22
C GLY A 52 50.53 1.12 56.08
N GLN A 53 51.79 1.49 56.32
CA GLN A 53 52.61 2.27 55.37
C GLN A 53 53.34 1.44 54.30
N THR A 54 53.26 0.10 54.34
CA THR A 54 53.94 -0.76 53.37
C THR A 54 53.03 -1.11 52.18
N THR A 55 53.64 -1.40 51.03
CA THR A 55 52.89 -1.81 49.82
C THR A 55 52.08 -3.09 50.01
N GLY A 56 52.54 -4.00 50.87
CA GLY A 56 51.79 -5.21 51.26
C GLY A 56 50.55 -4.89 52.09
N ASP A 57 50.68 -3.97 53.05
CA ASP A 57 49.57 -3.53 53.90
C ASP A 57 48.50 -2.77 53.11
N LEU A 58 48.91 -1.99 52.11
CA LEU A 58 47.98 -1.27 51.21
C LEU A 58 47.22 -2.22 50.29
N ALA A 59 47.87 -3.26 49.76
CA ALA A 59 47.20 -4.28 48.93
C ALA A 59 46.20 -5.11 49.75
N GLN A 60 46.58 -5.52 50.97
CA GLN A 60 45.69 -6.21 51.89
C GLN A 60 44.55 -5.30 52.37
N GLY A 61 44.84 -4.01 52.60
CA GLY A 61 43.86 -2.98 52.97
C GLY A 61 42.82 -2.73 51.88
N SER A 62 43.22 -2.75 50.61
CA SER A 62 42.29 -2.61 49.48
C SER A 62 41.30 -3.77 49.39
N THR A 63 41.78 -5.02 49.46
CA THR A 63 40.89 -6.20 49.44
C THR A 63 39.95 -6.20 50.65
N PHE A 64 40.48 -5.90 51.83
CA PHE A 64 39.65 -5.80 53.03
C PHE A 64 38.61 -4.68 52.93
N SER A 65 38.94 -3.53 52.35
CA SER A 65 37.99 -2.44 52.11
C SER A 65 36.87 -2.82 51.14
N GLN A 66 37.18 -3.59 50.09
CA GLN A 66 36.19 -4.14 49.16
C GLN A 66 35.27 -5.16 49.83
N ASP A 67 35.81 -6.06 50.66
CA ASP A 67 35.02 -7.04 51.41
C ASP A 67 34.11 -6.35 52.44
N GLN A 68 34.61 -5.32 53.13
CA GLN A 68 33.79 -4.53 54.05
C GLN A 68 32.68 -3.79 53.32
N ALA A 69 32.93 -3.22 52.13
CA ALA A 69 31.87 -2.59 51.34
C ALA A 69 30.72 -3.57 51.04
N ARG A 70 31.02 -4.83 50.68
CA ARG A 70 29.99 -5.87 50.48
C ARG A 70 29.24 -6.23 51.75
N ASN A 71 29.94 -6.35 52.88
CA ASN A 71 29.32 -6.67 54.16
C ASN A 71 28.37 -5.56 54.63
N PHE A 72 28.78 -4.30 54.51
CA PHE A 72 27.96 -3.16 54.90
C PHE A 72 26.83 -2.86 53.90
N ALA A 73 27.02 -3.13 52.62
CA ALA A 73 25.92 -3.08 51.64
C ALA A 73 24.77 -4.02 52.02
N ALA A 74 25.05 -5.21 52.55
CA ALA A 74 24.04 -6.14 53.05
C ALA A 74 23.29 -5.66 54.30
N VAL A 75 23.82 -4.64 55.00
CA VAL A 75 23.20 -4.02 56.19
C VAL A 75 22.22 -2.90 55.81
N VAL A 76 22.38 -2.27 54.63
CA VAL A 76 21.51 -1.19 54.14
C VAL A 76 20.01 -1.54 54.19
N PRO A 77 19.54 -2.71 53.73
CA PRO A 77 18.10 -3.04 53.81
C PRO A 77 17.62 -3.45 55.21
N LYS A 78 18.47 -3.44 56.25
CA LYS A 78 18.11 -3.87 57.61
C LYS A 78 17.48 -2.74 58.42
N GLU A 79 16.79 -3.12 59.50
CA GLU A 79 16.08 -2.18 60.38
C GLU A 79 17.00 -1.12 61.01
N ILE A 80 18.27 -1.47 61.27
CA ILE A 80 19.27 -0.56 61.83
C ILE A 80 19.53 0.67 60.94
N VAL A 81 19.37 0.54 59.61
CA VAL A 81 19.55 1.66 58.66
C VAL A 81 18.21 2.25 58.26
N LEU A 82 17.22 1.42 57.91
CA LEU A 82 15.94 1.91 57.37
C LEU A 82 14.95 2.39 58.44
N GLY A 83 15.00 1.85 59.65
CA GLY A 83 14.11 2.24 60.76
C GLY A 83 14.22 3.73 61.10
N PRO A 84 15.44 4.25 61.37
CA PRO A 84 15.65 5.68 61.62
C PRO A 84 15.18 6.58 60.46
N VAL A 85 15.33 6.15 59.21
CA VAL A 85 14.87 6.91 58.03
C VAL A 85 13.34 6.98 57.99
N ILE A 86 12.64 5.88 58.27
CA ILE A 86 11.17 5.86 58.34
C ILE A 86 10.68 6.84 59.42
N THR A 87 11.31 6.84 60.60
CA THR A 87 10.95 7.75 61.70
C THR A 87 11.30 9.21 61.37
N GLN A 88 12.45 9.47 60.75
CA GLN A 88 12.92 10.82 60.42
C GLN A 88 12.01 11.53 59.43
N PHE A 89 11.51 10.80 58.41
CA PHE A 89 10.64 11.36 57.37
C PHE A 89 9.14 11.14 57.64
N ASN A 90 8.79 10.53 58.78
CA ASN A 90 7.42 10.17 59.16
C ASN A 90 6.65 9.48 58.01
N LEU A 91 7.29 8.47 57.41
CA LEU A 91 6.74 7.77 56.25
C LEU A 91 5.59 6.85 56.66
N ASP A 92 4.46 6.95 55.98
CA ASP A 92 3.33 6.01 56.10
C ASP A 92 3.60 4.69 55.35
N THR A 93 4.76 4.08 55.58
CA THR A 93 5.22 2.84 54.92
C THR A 93 5.75 1.82 55.91
N THR A 94 5.71 0.54 55.54
CA THR A 94 6.36 -0.52 56.31
C THR A 94 7.82 -0.69 55.91
N LEU A 95 8.62 -1.32 56.78
CA LEU A 95 10.01 -1.68 56.49
C LEU A 95 10.13 -2.59 55.25
N GLU A 96 9.19 -3.51 55.04
CA GLU A 96 9.18 -4.40 53.88
C GLU A 96 8.86 -3.67 52.57
N ASP A 97 7.97 -2.69 52.61
CA ASP A 97 7.62 -1.92 51.43
C ASP A 97 8.73 -0.94 51.04
N LEU A 98 9.41 -0.33 52.02
CA LEU A 98 10.58 0.50 51.75
C LEU A 98 11.73 -0.33 51.15
N ARG A 99 11.95 -1.56 51.64
CA ARG A 99 12.97 -2.49 51.07
C ARG A 99 12.75 -2.80 49.59
N LYS A 100 11.50 -2.92 49.12
CA LYS A 100 11.21 -3.21 47.70
C LYS A 100 11.58 -2.07 46.76
N ASN A 101 11.72 -0.86 47.30
CA ASN A 101 12.00 0.35 46.54
C ASN A 101 13.48 0.75 46.60
N ILE A 102 14.32 -0.04 47.27
CA ILE A 102 15.75 0.21 47.42
C ILE A 102 16.51 -0.92 46.73
N ASP A 103 17.43 -0.56 45.85
CA ASP A 103 18.42 -1.48 45.31
C ASP A 103 19.81 -1.04 45.78
N VAL A 104 20.63 -2.01 46.18
CA VAL A 104 21.96 -1.73 46.74
C VAL A 104 22.96 -2.60 46.02
N SER A 105 23.93 -1.97 45.38
CA SER A 105 24.95 -2.67 44.62
C SER A 105 26.36 -2.22 45.02
N VAL A 106 27.32 -3.13 44.85
CA VAL A 106 28.74 -2.86 45.04
C VAL A 106 29.43 -3.25 43.74
N PRO A 107 29.86 -2.29 42.91
CA PRO A 107 30.57 -2.58 41.68
C PRO A 107 31.82 -3.45 41.93
N LEU A 108 32.14 -4.33 40.98
CA LEU A 108 33.24 -5.28 41.12
C LEU A 108 34.58 -4.57 41.37
N ASN A 109 35.35 -5.08 42.34
CA ASN A 109 36.66 -4.56 42.74
C ASN A 109 36.63 -3.10 43.23
N THR A 110 35.51 -2.65 43.81
CA THR A 110 35.37 -1.30 44.38
C THR A 110 35.02 -1.36 45.87
N SER A 111 35.37 -0.30 46.60
CA SER A 111 34.88 -0.05 47.95
C SER A 111 33.70 0.92 47.96
N LEU A 112 32.99 1.02 46.83
CA LEU A 112 31.86 1.91 46.63
C LEU A 112 30.56 1.12 46.84
N ILE A 113 29.67 1.66 47.66
CA ILE A 113 28.32 1.16 47.86
C ILE A 113 27.38 2.16 47.20
N THR A 114 26.70 1.70 46.15
CA THR A 114 25.70 2.48 45.41
C THR A 114 24.32 2.13 45.92
N ILE A 115 23.56 3.15 46.30
CA ILE A 115 22.23 3.02 46.89
C ILE A 115 21.23 3.72 45.98
N ASP A 116 20.40 2.93 45.31
CA ASP A 116 19.34 3.41 44.42
C ASP A 116 18.00 3.36 45.15
N VAL A 117 17.33 4.50 45.25
CA VAL A 117 16.01 4.59 45.88
C VAL A 117 14.99 5.04 44.86
N THR A 118 13.90 4.28 44.72
CA THR A 118 12.84 4.54 43.76
C THR A 118 11.56 5.01 44.44
N ASP A 119 11.09 6.22 44.11
CA ASP A 119 9.83 6.77 44.62
C ASP A 119 8.98 7.40 43.49
N LYS A 120 7.72 7.75 43.79
CA LYS A 120 6.85 8.50 42.88
C LYS A 120 7.18 9.99 42.89
N ASP A 121 7.75 10.48 43.99
CA ASP A 121 8.19 11.86 44.12
C ASP A 121 9.73 11.94 43.97
N PRO A 122 10.25 12.68 42.98
CA PRO A 122 11.69 12.78 42.73
C PRO A 122 12.46 13.43 43.88
N GLU A 123 11.85 14.38 44.61
CA GLU A 123 12.51 15.02 45.76
C GLU A 123 12.64 14.03 46.92
N MET A 124 11.58 13.27 47.18
CA MET A 124 11.59 12.22 48.21
C MET A 124 12.58 11.10 47.86
N ALA A 125 12.69 10.69 46.59
CA ALA A 125 13.67 9.69 46.18
C ALA A 125 15.11 10.11 46.54
N ALA A 126 15.50 11.35 46.21
CA ALA A 126 16.83 11.88 46.53
C ALA A 126 17.03 12.08 48.03
N ALA A 127 16.02 12.58 48.75
CA ALA A 127 16.08 12.76 50.20
C ALA A 127 16.25 11.41 50.94
N LEU A 128 15.51 10.38 50.53
CA LEU A 128 15.61 9.04 51.09
C LEU A 128 16.96 8.39 50.78
N ALA A 129 17.46 8.48 49.55
CA ALA A 129 18.79 7.96 49.19
C ALA A 129 19.90 8.59 50.04
N ASN A 130 19.89 9.92 50.18
CA ASN A 130 20.84 10.63 51.03
C ASN A 130 20.70 10.27 52.52
N ALA A 131 19.48 10.13 53.02
CA ALA A 131 19.24 9.75 54.41
C ALA A 131 19.72 8.33 54.71
N ILE A 132 19.46 7.39 53.80
CA ILE A 132 19.93 6.00 53.92
C ILE A 132 21.46 5.95 53.88
N ALA A 133 22.11 6.70 52.98
CA ALA A 133 23.56 6.78 52.91
C ALA A 133 24.20 7.37 54.20
N ASN A 134 23.57 8.39 54.79
CA ASN A 134 23.99 8.97 56.06
C ASN A 134 23.81 7.99 57.23
N GLN A 135 22.67 7.30 57.30
CA GLN A 135 22.42 6.29 58.33
C GLN A 135 23.32 5.07 58.19
N LEU A 136 23.68 4.68 56.96
CA LEU A 136 24.69 3.66 56.71
C LEU A 136 26.04 4.11 57.29
N SER A 137 26.43 5.37 57.11
CA SER A 137 27.71 5.89 57.64
C SER A 137 27.77 5.82 59.18
N ILE A 138 26.64 6.09 59.85
CA ILE A 138 26.48 5.93 61.31
C ILE A 138 26.56 4.45 61.69
N ALA A 139 25.78 3.59 61.03
CA ALA A 139 25.76 2.15 61.30
C ALA A 139 27.14 1.49 61.08
N VAL A 140 27.91 1.92 60.08
CA VAL A 140 29.29 1.45 59.85
C VAL A 140 30.19 1.82 61.02
N SER A 141 30.08 3.03 61.57
CA SER A 141 30.85 3.45 62.74
C SER A 141 30.51 2.62 63.99
N ASP A 142 29.24 2.25 64.17
CA ASP A 142 28.78 1.48 65.33
C ASP A 142 29.08 -0.02 65.22
N LEU A 143 28.99 -0.59 64.01
CA LEU A 143 29.23 -2.00 63.73
C LEU A 143 30.72 -2.32 63.49
N SER A 144 31.57 -1.30 63.35
CA SER A 144 33.01 -1.49 63.19
C SER A 144 33.67 -2.00 64.48
N PRO A 145 34.60 -2.97 64.41
CA PRO A 145 35.30 -3.47 65.58
C PRO A 145 36.16 -2.36 66.23
N LYS A 146 36.03 -2.19 67.55
CA LYS A 146 36.84 -1.23 68.32
C LYS A 146 38.22 -1.84 68.59
N VAL A 147 39.26 -1.28 67.99
CA VAL A 147 40.66 -1.71 68.18
C VAL A 147 41.37 -0.72 69.09
N SER A 148 41.91 -1.19 70.22
CA SER A 148 42.48 -0.35 71.30
C SER A 148 43.71 0.47 70.90
N ASP A 149 44.39 0.13 69.80
CA ASP A 149 45.66 0.74 69.35
C ASP A 149 45.53 1.77 68.22
N VAL A 150 44.31 2.07 67.74
CA VAL A 150 44.09 3.04 66.65
C VAL A 150 43.24 4.20 67.15
N LYS A 151 43.73 5.45 67.00
CA LYS A 151 42.93 6.66 67.27
C LYS A 151 41.84 6.82 66.21
N GLY A 152 40.63 6.34 66.53
CA GLY A 152 39.42 6.46 65.70
C GLY A 152 38.94 5.10 65.17
N ALA A 153 37.78 5.09 64.50
CA ALA A 153 37.24 3.87 63.91
C ALA A 153 38.14 3.33 62.78
N PRO A 154 38.48 2.02 62.75
CA PRO A 154 39.37 1.43 61.75
C PRO A 154 38.76 1.39 60.34
N VAL A 155 37.43 1.37 60.25
CA VAL A 155 36.66 1.45 59.00
C VAL A 155 35.79 2.70 59.05
N ARG A 156 35.74 3.45 57.94
CA ARG A 156 34.90 4.64 57.81
C ARG A 156 34.14 4.58 56.49
N ALA A 157 32.86 4.87 56.55
CA ALA A 157 32.04 5.14 55.38
C ALA A 157 31.91 6.66 55.22
N GLN A 158 32.12 7.15 54.01
CA GLN A 158 31.96 8.57 53.67
C GLN A 158 31.07 8.67 52.44
N LEU A 159 30.09 9.58 52.49
CA LEU A 159 29.31 9.96 51.32
C LEU A 159 30.24 10.67 50.33
N ILE A 160 30.48 10.06 49.17
CA ILE A 160 31.29 10.69 48.11
C ILE A 160 30.38 11.52 47.21
N GLU A 161 29.23 10.96 46.83
CA GLU A 161 28.28 11.62 45.94
C GLU A 161 26.88 11.55 46.55
N ALA A 162 26.31 12.72 46.80
CA ALA A 162 24.94 12.86 47.29
C ALA A 162 23.95 12.66 46.14
N ALA A 163 22.82 12.02 46.43
CA ALA A 163 21.74 11.87 45.48
C ALA A 163 21.17 13.23 45.07
N ILE A 164 21.09 13.44 43.76
CA ILE A 164 20.49 14.60 43.11
C ILE A 164 19.05 14.25 42.72
N VAL A 165 18.17 15.24 42.74
CA VAL A 165 16.77 15.09 42.30
C VAL A 165 16.75 14.70 40.81
N PRO A 166 16.24 13.51 40.44
CA PRO A 166 16.18 13.08 39.05
C PRO A 166 15.14 13.88 38.26
N ASN A 167 15.55 14.40 37.09
CA ASN A 167 14.68 15.20 36.22
C ASN A 167 13.81 14.33 35.28
N GLU A 168 14.16 13.07 35.10
CA GLU A 168 13.46 12.14 34.21
C GLU A 168 13.00 10.89 34.96
N PRO A 169 11.82 10.32 34.64
CA PRO A 169 11.34 9.10 35.26
C PRO A 169 12.14 7.89 34.79
N SER A 170 12.52 7.01 35.73
CA SER A 170 13.21 5.75 35.45
C SER A 170 12.25 4.66 34.92
N SER A 171 10.95 4.79 35.23
CA SER A 171 9.90 3.89 34.75
C SER A 171 8.59 4.65 34.49
N PRO A 172 7.83 4.29 33.43
CA PRO A 172 8.07 3.21 32.48
C PRO A 172 9.06 3.56 31.36
N ASN A 173 9.90 2.58 30.97
CA ASN A 173 10.86 2.75 29.87
C ASN A 173 10.13 2.77 28.52
N ILE A 174 9.79 3.96 28.03
CA ILE A 174 8.99 4.18 26.82
C ILE A 174 9.57 3.43 25.59
N PRO A 175 10.90 3.47 25.31
CA PRO A 175 11.49 2.68 24.23
C PRO A 175 11.23 1.17 24.34
N LEU A 176 11.34 0.59 25.54
CA LEU A 176 11.11 -0.84 25.76
C LEU A 176 9.66 -1.23 25.46
N TYR A 177 8.69 -0.46 25.97
CA TYR A 177 7.27 -0.68 25.69
C TYR A 177 6.95 -0.57 24.19
N ALA A 178 7.49 0.45 23.51
CA ALA A 178 7.31 0.63 22.08
C ALA A 178 7.85 -0.55 21.27
N MET A 179 9.04 -1.05 21.63
CA MET A 179 9.66 -2.22 21.00
C MET A 179 8.83 -3.49 21.22
N MET A 180 8.39 -3.75 22.45
CA MET A 180 7.55 -4.91 22.77
C MET A 180 6.21 -4.87 22.03
N GLY A 181 5.57 -3.69 21.96
CA GLY A 181 4.34 -3.48 21.19
C GLY A 181 4.50 -3.74 19.70
N MET A 182 5.59 -3.23 19.11
CA MET A 182 5.91 -3.46 17.69
C MET A 182 6.11 -4.95 17.41
N LEU A 183 6.92 -5.62 18.22
CA LEU A 183 7.25 -7.04 18.03
C LEU A 183 6.00 -7.91 18.19
N GLY A 184 5.17 -7.66 19.20
CA GLY A 184 3.89 -8.35 19.39
C GLY A 184 2.93 -8.16 18.21
N GLY A 185 2.79 -6.93 17.71
CA GLY A 185 1.95 -6.63 16.54
C GLY A 185 2.40 -7.34 15.26
N LEU A 186 3.71 -7.40 15.02
CA LEU A 186 4.29 -8.10 13.86
C LEU A 186 4.04 -9.61 13.91
N VAL A 187 4.29 -10.24 15.05
CA VAL A 187 4.10 -11.69 15.23
C VAL A 187 2.65 -12.08 14.99
N LEU A 188 1.70 -11.32 15.56
CA LEU A 188 0.27 -11.56 15.37
C LEU A 188 -0.16 -11.40 13.90
N ALA A 189 0.36 -10.38 13.21
CA ALA A 189 0.04 -10.16 11.80
C ALA A 189 0.53 -11.30 10.91
N ILE A 190 1.76 -11.75 11.12
CA ILE A 190 2.34 -12.88 10.37
C ILE A 190 1.55 -14.16 10.64
N GLY A 191 1.23 -14.44 11.91
CA GLY A 191 0.42 -15.61 12.28
C GLY A 191 -0.97 -15.60 11.63
N TYR A 192 -1.68 -14.47 11.70
CA TYR A 192 -2.98 -14.29 11.06
C TYR A 192 -2.91 -14.52 9.54
N LEU A 193 -1.90 -13.95 8.89
CA LEU A 193 -1.70 -14.09 7.46
C LEU A 193 -1.55 -15.57 7.07
N VAL A 194 -0.66 -16.30 7.74
CA VAL A 194 -0.44 -17.74 7.48
C VAL A 194 -1.74 -18.53 7.63
N ILE A 195 -2.52 -18.29 8.68
CA ILE A 195 -3.81 -18.99 8.89
C ILE A 195 -4.77 -18.72 7.72
N VAL A 196 -4.93 -17.46 7.29
CA VAL A 196 -5.82 -17.11 6.19
C VAL A 196 -5.42 -17.80 4.89
N GLU A 197 -4.11 -17.90 4.62
CA GLU A 197 -3.62 -18.55 3.41
C GLU A 197 -3.85 -20.06 3.42
N LEU A 198 -3.64 -20.71 4.57
CA LEU A 198 -3.90 -22.14 4.74
C LEU A 198 -5.39 -22.48 4.58
N VAL A 199 -6.29 -21.57 4.97
CA VAL A 199 -7.75 -21.79 4.88
C VAL A 199 -8.32 -21.44 3.49
N VAL A 200 -7.69 -20.52 2.74
CA VAL A 200 -8.21 -20.02 1.45
C VAL A 200 -7.26 -20.39 0.29
N ALA A 201 -6.86 -21.65 0.20
CA ALA A 201 -6.05 -22.15 -0.91
C ALA A 201 -6.84 -22.17 -2.24
N ARG A 202 -6.62 -21.14 -3.08
CA ARG A 202 -7.19 -21.05 -4.43
C ARG A 202 -6.23 -21.64 -5.46
N VAL A 203 -6.80 -22.08 -6.59
CA VAL A 203 -6.03 -22.53 -7.74
C VAL A 203 -5.62 -21.31 -8.56
N ASP A 204 -4.31 -21.04 -8.66
CA ASP A 204 -3.81 -19.80 -9.26
C ASP A 204 -2.63 -19.94 -10.25
N SER A 205 -2.14 -21.16 -10.47
CA SER A 205 -1.02 -21.45 -11.39
C SER A 205 -1.33 -22.61 -12.34
N SER A 206 -0.70 -22.59 -13.52
CA SER A 206 -0.78 -23.66 -14.52
C SER A 206 -0.25 -24.97 -13.94
N GLU A 207 0.89 -24.92 -13.25
CA GLU A 207 1.55 -26.10 -12.69
C GLU A 207 0.66 -26.79 -11.64
N GLN A 208 -0.02 -25.99 -10.82
CA GLN A 208 -0.98 -26.50 -9.85
C GLN A 208 -2.19 -27.14 -10.53
N ILE A 209 -2.72 -26.53 -11.60
CA ILE A 209 -3.82 -27.12 -12.39
C ILE A 209 -3.39 -28.47 -12.95
N GLU A 210 -2.23 -28.55 -13.63
CA GLU A 210 -1.72 -29.78 -14.23
C GLU A 210 -1.50 -30.88 -13.19
N SER A 211 -0.93 -30.54 -12.03
CA SER A 211 -0.72 -31.48 -10.94
C SER A 211 -2.03 -32.03 -10.35
N LEU A 212 -3.12 -31.25 -10.40
CA LEU A 212 -4.42 -31.63 -9.85
C LEU A 212 -5.26 -32.39 -10.87
N THR A 213 -5.32 -31.92 -12.12
CA THR A 213 -6.13 -32.53 -13.18
C THR A 213 -5.45 -33.74 -13.81
N GLY A 214 -4.13 -33.87 -13.70
CA GLY A 214 -3.35 -34.87 -14.42
C GLY A 214 -3.35 -34.64 -15.94
N SER A 215 -3.69 -33.43 -16.39
CA SER A 215 -3.81 -33.07 -17.80
C SER A 215 -3.09 -31.75 -18.10
N VAL A 216 -2.55 -31.63 -19.32
CA VAL A 216 -1.81 -30.44 -19.75
C VAL A 216 -2.73 -29.23 -19.88
N VAL A 217 -2.24 -28.06 -19.49
CA VAL A 217 -2.90 -26.78 -19.77
C VAL A 217 -2.62 -26.38 -21.21
N LEU A 218 -3.62 -26.52 -22.07
CA LEU A 218 -3.53 -26.27 -23.52
C LEU A 218 -3.33 -24.79 -23.85
N ALA A 219 -3.94 -23.90 -23.06
CA ALA A 219 -3.81 -22.45 -23.22
C ALA A 219 -4.24 -21.69 -21.95
N SER A 220 -3.62 -20.53 -21.74
CA SER A 220 -3.99 -19.54 -20.72
C SER A 220 -4.70 -18.36 -21.38
N LEU A 221 -5.99 -18.19 -21.10
CA LEU A 221 -6.84 -17.17 -21.68
C LEU A 221 -6.86 -15.93 -20.74
N PRO A 222 -6.27 -14.79 -21.16
CA PRO A 222 -6.15 -13.61 -20.31
C PRO A 222 -7.52 -12.99 -20.00
N ARG A 223 -7.65 -12.45 -18.79
CA ARG A 223 -8.82 -11.67 -18.42
C ARG A 223 -8.72 -10.27 -19.02
N ASP A 224 -9.52 -9.99 -20.04
CA ASP A 224 -9.57 -8.66 -20.62
C ASP A 224 -10.84 -7.91 -20.21
N ARG A 225 -10.67 -6.83 -19.44
CA ARG A 225 -11.78 -5.97 -18.99
C ARG A 225 -12.22 -4.95 -20.04
N LYS A 226 -11.35 -4.61 -21.00
CA LYS A 226 -11.67 -3.73 -22.12
C LYS A 226 -12.48 -4.47 -23.19
N LEU A 227 -12.27 -5.79 -23.30
CA LEU A 227 -13.01 -6.69 -24.19
C LEU A 227 -14.34 -7.19 -23.62
N ALA A 228 -14.74 -6.79 -22.40
CA ALA A 228 -16.00 -7.26 -21.80
C ALA A 228 -17.25 -6.87 -22.60
N ARG A 229 -17.13 -5.90 -23.53
CA ARG A 229 -18.20 -5.48 -24.44
C ARG A 229 -18.30 -6.33 -25.71
N HIS A 230 -17.27 -7.12 -26.02
CA HIS A 230 -17.20 -7.99 -27.19
C HIS A 230 -16.90 -9.41 -26.74
N PRO A 231 -17.93 -10.21 -26.40
CA PRO A 231 -17.75 -11.55 -25.84
C PRO A 231 -16.98 -12.50 -26.77
N ILE A 232 -17.06 -12.30 -28.09
CA ILE A 232 -16.32 -13.07 -29.08
C ILE A 232 -15.14 -12.24 -29.60
N ALA A 233 -13.97 -12.43 -28.98
CA ALA A 233 -12.75 -11.70 -29.28
C ALA A 233 -12.19 -12.03 -30.67
N VAL A 234 -12.36 -13.27 -31.13
CA VAL A 234 -11.79 -13.74 -32.42
C VAL A 234 -12.37 -12.95 -33.60
N THR A 235 -13.67 -12.65 -33.59
CA THR A 235 -14.33 -11.89 -34.65
C THR A 235 -14.31 -10.39 -34.41
N ALA A 236 -14.63 -9.95 -33.19
CA ALA A 236 -14.74 -8.52 -32.90
C ALA A 236 -13.39 -7.80 -32.88
N LEU A 237 -12.35 -8.45 -32.34
CA LEU A 237 -11.01 -7.88 -32.18
C LEU A 237 -9.92 -8.92 -32.53
N PRO A 238 -9.76 -9.26 -33.83
CA PRO A 238 -8.91 -10.36 -34.29
C PRO A 238 -7.42 -10.22 -33.95
N LEU A 239 -6.95 -8.99 -33.70
CA LEU A 239 -5.56 -8.66 -33.34
C LEU A 239 -5.33 -8.60 -31.82
N SER A 240 -6.34 -8.91 -31.00
CA SER A 240 -6.20 -8.89 -29.54
C SER A 240 -5.40 -10.08 -29.01
N LEU A 241 -4.71 -9.89 -27.87
CA LEU A 241 -4.02 -10.98 -27.18
C LEU A 241 -4.98 -12.14 -26.84
N ARG A 242 -6.22 -11.82 -26.48
CA ARG A 242 -7.26 -12.81 -26.18
C ARG A 242 -7.63 -13.63 -27.43
N ALA A 243 -7.75 -13.01 -28.61
CA ALA A 243 -7.96 -13.73 -29.87
C ALA A 243 -6.78 -14.64 -30.21
N GLU A 244 -5.54 -14.18 -29.99
CA GLU A 244 -4.35 -15.02 -30.19
C GLU A 244 -4.32 -16.22 -29.24
N SER A 245 -4.67 -16.03 -27.96
CA SER A 245 -4.79 -17.13 -27.01
C SER A 245 -5.83 -18.18 -27.45
N PHE A 246 -6.92 -17.77 -28.10
CA PHE A 246 -7.89 -18.70 -28.69
C PHE A 246 -7.37 -19.40 -29.95
N ARG A 247 -6.57 -18.73 -30.80
CA ARG A 247 -5.87 -19.38 -31.93
C ARG A 247 -4.86 -20.41 -31.45
N HIS A 248 -4.14 -20.12 -30.37
CA HIS A 248 -3.27 -21.10 -29.70
C HIS A 248 -4.07 -22.27 -29.13
N ALA A 249 -5.17 -22.01 -28.41
CA ALA A 249 -6.05 -23.06 -27.87
C ALA A 249 -6.59 -23.98 -28.97
N ARG A 250 -7.07 -23.41 -30.08
CA ARG A 250 -7.50 -24.14 -31.28
C ARG A 250 -6.38 -25.05 -31.81
N THR A 251 -5.18 -24.49 -31.96
CA THR A 251 -4.02 -25.23 -32.47
C THR A 251 -3.64 -26.39 -31.55
N ALA A 252 -3.59 -26.16 -30.24
CA ALA A 252 -3.33 -27.20 -29.25
C ALA A 252 -4.38 -28.32 -29.29
N LEU A 253 -5.66 -27.98 -29.46
CA LEU A 253 -6.74 -28.95 -29.58
C LEU A 253 -6.65 -29.81 -30.85
N LYS A 254 -6.11 -29.28 -31.95
CA LYS A 254 -5.87 -30.06 -33.19
C LYS A 254 -4.83 -31.16 -33.01
N TYR A 255 -3.86 -30.95 -32.13
CA TYR A 255 -2.84 -31.95 -31.82
C TYR A 255 -3.33 -33.08 -30.90
N LEU A 256 -4.55 -32.98 -30.36
CA LEU A 256 -5.12 -34.07 -29.59
C LEU A 256 -5.40 -35.29 -30.50
N PRO A 257 -5.10 -36.51 -30.03
CA PRO A 257 -5.26 -37.72 -30.83
C PRO A 257 -6.72 -37.98 -31.19
N GLY A 258 -6.96 -38.33 -32.46
CA GLY A 258 -8.26 -38.67 -33.02
C GLY A 258 -8.23 -38.61 -34.55
N GLU A 259 -9.07 -39.40 -35.21
CA GLU A 259 -9.23 -39.41 -36.68
C GLU A 259 -10.66 -38.97 -37.04
N GLY A 260 -10.83 -38.31 -38.20
CA GLY A 260 -12.13 -37.85 -38.68
C GLY A 260 -12.63 -36.54 -38.07
N LYS A 261 -13.96 -36.41 -37.98
CA LYS A 261 -14.68 -35.21 -37.49
C LYS A 261 -14.38 -34.99 -36.00
N ARG A 262 -14.03 -33.76 -35.63
CA ARG A 262 -13.54 -33.44 -34.28
C ARG A 262 -14.68 -32.92 -33.41
N THR A 263 -14.99 -33.61 -32.32
CA THR A 263 -15.97 -33.13 -31.33
C THR A 263 -15.26 -32.78 -30.02
N PHE A 264 -15.48 -31.57 -29.53
CA PHE A 264 -14.93 -31.09 -28.26
C PHE A 264 -16.05 -30.75 -27.28
N VAL A 265 -16.13 -31.51 -26.19
CA VAL A 265 -17.08 -31.25 -25.10
C VAL A 265 -16.42 -30.29 -24.12
N VAL A 266 -16.94 -29.06 -24.02
CA VAL A 266 -16.39 -28.00 -23.18
C VAL A 266 -17.22 -27.91 -21.91
N THR A 267 -16.57 -28.04 -20.75
CA THR A 267 -17.19 -27.89 -19.44
C THR A 267 -16.32 -27.03 -18.53
N SER A 268 -16.81 -26.71 -17.33
CA SER A 268 -16.01 -26.06 -16.29
C SER A 268 -16.18 -26.76 -14.95
N SER A 269 -15.27 -26.51 -14.02
CA SER A 269 -15.37 -27.07 -12.67
C SER A 269 -16.58 -26.49 -11.95
N VAL A 270 -16.68 -25.16 -11.88
CA VAL A 270 -17.75 -24.42 -11.22
C VAL A 270 -18.42 -23.42 -12.17
N SER A 271 -19.57 -22.89 -11.76
CA SER A 271 -20.28 -21.88 -12.55
C SER A 271 -19.52 -20.56 -12.62
N GLY A 272 -19.54 -19.89 -13.77
CA GLY A 272 -18.95 -18.56 -13.95
C GLY A 272 -17.45 -18.54 -14.27
N GLU A 273 -16.85 -19.68 -14.62
CA GLU A 273 -15.47 -19.78 -15.12
C GLU A 273 -15.32 -19.41 -16.60
N GLY A 274 -16.43 -19.05 -17.26
CA GLY A 274 -16.44 -18.55 -18.64
C GLY A 274 -16.49 -19.63 -19.73
N LYS A 275 -16.97 -20.84 -19.41
CA LYS A 275 -17.13 -21.96 -20.35
C LYS A 275 -17.81 -21.57 -21.68
N SER A 276 -18.97 -20.92 -21.64
CA SER A 276 -19.77 -20.61 -22.83
C SER A 276 -19.06 -19.58 -23.71
N THR A 277 -18.40 -18.60 -23.08
CA THR A 277 -17.55 -17.64 -23.78
C THR A 277 -16.35 -18.33 -24.43
N THR A 278 -15.70 -19.25 -23.71
CA THR A 278 -14.57 -20.03 -24.22
C THR A 278 -15.00 -20.93 -25.39
N ALA A 279 -16.12 -21.65 -25.26
CA ALA A 279 -16.67 -22.52 -26.30
C ALA A 279 -17.00 -21.72 -27.57
N ALA A 280 -17.66 -20.57 -27.43
CA ALA A 280 -18.03 -19.73 -28.56
C ALA A 280 -16.81 -19.12 -29.28
N ASN A 281 -15.81 -18.63 -28.53
CA ASN A 281 -14.58 -18.12 -29.14
C ASN A 281 -13.76 -19.22 -29.81
N LEU A 282 -13.74 -20.42 -29.23
CA LEU A 282 -13.07 -21.56 -29.83
C LEU A 282 -13.77 -21.98 -31.14
N ALA A 283 -15.10 -21.96 -31.18
CA ALA A 283 -15.89 -22.25 -32.37
C ALA A 283 -15.60 -21.23 -33.48
N ALA A 284 -15.61 -19.95 -33.15
CA ALA A 284 -15.22 -18.88 -34.06
C ALA A 284 -13.77 -19.06 -34.57
N ALA A 285 -12.83 -19.50 -33.72
CA ALA A 285 -11.45 -19.74 -34.13
C ALA A 285 -11.32 -20.89 -35.14
N PHE A 286 -12.09 -21.97 -34.99
CA PHE A 286 -12.12 -23.06 -35.98
C PHE A 286 -12.80 -22.63 -37.29
N ALA A 287 -13.93 -21.91 -37.20
CA ALA A 287 -14.64 -21.40 -38.37
C ALA A 287 -13.81 -20.42 -39.21
N ALA A 288 -13.05 -19.53 -38.55
CA ALA A 288 -12.12 -18.61 -39.20
C ALA A 288 -10.97 -19.30 -39.95
N GLU A 289 -10.76 -20.60 -39.75
CA GLU A 289 -9.83 -21.41 -40.54
C GLU A 289 -10.48 -22.07 -41.77
N GLY A 290 -11.75 -21.75 -42.05
CA GLY A 290 -12.53 -22.31 -43.15
C GLY A 290 -13.14 -23.68 -42.87
N LEU A 291 -13.00 -24.23 -41.64
CA LEU A 291 -13.61 -25.51 -41.26
C LEU A 291 -15.11 -25.34 -41.01
N SER A 292 -15.91 -26.29 -41.50
CA SER A 292 -17.33 -26.35 -41.18
C SER A 292 -17.51 -26.63 -39.70
N THR A 293 -17.89 -25.59 -38.94
CA THR A 293 -17.88 -25.64 -37.47
C THR A 293 -19.28 -25.44 -36.91
N CYS A 294 -19.68 -26.31 -35.96
CA CYS A 294 -20.93 -26.15 -35.22
C CYS A 294 -20.66 -25.93 -33.72
N LEU A 295 -21.31 -24.93 -33.14
CA LEU A 295 -21.41 -24.72 -31.70
C LEU A 295 -22.79 -25.18 -31.21
N VAL A 296 -22.82 -26.15 -30.30
CA VAL A 296 -24.04 -26.72 -29.75
C VAL A 296 -24.18 -26.32 -28.29
N GLU A 297 -25.33 -25.72 -27.95
CA GLU A 297 -25.70 -25.43 -26.57
C GLU A 297 -26.33 -26.67 -25.90
N ALA A 298 -25.54 -27.39 -25.10
CA ALA A 298 -26.02 -28.51 -24.30
C ALA A 298 -26.12 -28.18 -22.79
N ASP A 299 -26.08 -26.89 -22.43
CA ASP A 299 -26.45 -26.40 -21.10
C ASP A 299 -27.94 -26.03 -21.08
N LEU A 300 -28.78 -27.07 -21.11
CA LEU A 300 -30.24 -26.95 -21.09
C LEU A 300 -30.76 -26.26 -19.81
N ARG A 301 -29.94 -26.17 -18.75
CA ARG A 301 -30.36 -25.63 -17.44
C ARG A 301 -30.20 -24.13 -17.36
N ARG A 302 -29.08 -23.61 -17.88
CA ARG A 302 -28.77 -22.18 -17.87
C ARG A 302 -28.21 -21.78 -19.24
N PRO A 303 -29.04 -21.78 -20.30
CA PRO A 303 -28.60 -21.33 -21.60
C PRO A 303 -28.07 -19.89 -21.54
N ARG A 304 -26.98 -19.64 -22.26
CA ARG A 304 -26.26 -18.37 -22.36
C ARG A 304 -25.93 -17.97 -23.78
N LEU A 305 -25.92 -18.90 -24.74
CA LEU A 305 -25.41 -18.65 -26.09
C LEU A 305 -26.31 -17.70 -26.89
N GLU A 306 -27.62 -17.76 -26.71
CA GLU A 306 -28.58 -16.83 -27.35
C GLU A 306 -28.17 -15.37 -27.11
N GLY A 307 -28.10 -14.93 -25.85
CA GLY A 307 -27.70 -13.57 -25.50
C GLY A 307 -26.21 -13.29 -25.65
N LEU A 308 -25.34 -14.31 -25.68
CA LEU A 308 -23.89 -14.13 -25.90
C LEU A 308 -23.59 -13.80 -27.37
N LEU A 309 -24.34 -14.39 -28.28
CA LEU A 309 -24.14 -14.33 -29.72
C LEU A 309 -25.11 -13.37 -30.43
N ASP A 310 -26.07 -12.80 -29.70
CA ASP A 310 -27.13 -11.93 -30.22
C ASP A 310 -27.96 -12.65 -31.30
N LEU A 311 -28.30 -13.92 -31.03
CA LEU A 311 -29.13 -14.75 -31.87
C LEU A 311 -30.58 -14.70 -31.40
N THR A 312 -31.51 -14.96 -32.32
CA THR A 312 -32.93 -15.09 -31.98
C THR A 312 -33.21 -16.51 -31.51
N GLY A 313 -33.88 -16.65 -30.36
CA GLY A 313 -34.41 -17.95 -29.91
C GLY A 313 -35.37 -18.59 -30.92
N GLY A 314 -35.64 -19.88 -30.74
CA GLY A 314 -36.46 -20.70 -31.64
C GLY A 314 -36.29 -22.19 -31.29
N PRO A 315 -36.78 -23.12 -32.13
CA PRO A 315 -36.52 -24.55 -31.94
C PRO A 315 -35.01 -24.84 -31.93
N GLY A 316 -34.58 -25.80 -31.10
CA GLY A 316 -33.17 -26.07 -30.85
C GLY A 316 -32.86 -27.53 -30.53
N LEU A 317 -31.80 -27.76 -29.76
CA LEU A 317 -31.31 -29.09 -29.41
C LEU A 317 -32.39 -29.94 -28.74
N SER A 318 -33.16 -29.38 -27.79
CA SER A 318 -34.22 -30.15 -27.11
C SER A 318 -35.30 -30.61 -28.08
N ASP A 319 -35.69 -29.75 -29.03
CA ASP A 319 -36.72 -30.04 -30.03
C ASP A 319 -36.24 -31.12 -31.03
N ILE A 320 -34.94 -31.17 -31.37
CA ILE A 320 -34.35 -32.28 -32.12
C ILE A 320 -34.46 -33.60 -31.34
N VAL A 321 -34.09 -33.60 -30.06
CA VAL A 321 -34.07 -34.83 -29.24
C VAL A 321 -35.47 -35.41 -29.05
N VAL A 322 -36.49 -34.55 -28.95
CA VAL A 322 -37.90 -34.96 -28.86
C VAL A 322 -38.46 -35.37 -30.24
N GLY A 323 -37.78 -35.02 -31.34
CA GLY A 323 -38.17 -35.36 -32.71
C GLY A 323 -39.17 -34.37 -33.32
N GLN A 324 -39.25 -33.15 -32.79
CA GLN A 324 -40.15 -32.09 -33.26
C GLN A 324 -39.54 -31.23 -34.37
N SER A 325 -38.22 -31.24 -34.52
CA SER A 325 -37.50 -30.47 -35.54
C SER A 325 -36.33 -31.27 -36.10
N LYS A 326 -35.96 -31.02 -37.36
CA LYS A 326 -34.76 -31.60 -37.96
C LYS A 326 -33.55 -30.69 -37.71
N ILE A 327 -32.35 -31.23 -37.90
CA ILE A 327 -31.10 -30.47 -37.68
C ILE A 327 -31.05 -29.25 -38.61
N GLU A 328 -31.48 -29.40 -39.86
CA GLU A 328 -31.48 -28.34 -40.87
C GLU A 328 -32.39 -27.16 -40.49
N ASP A 329 -33.43 -27.42 -39.71
CA ASP A 329 -34.45 -26.43 -39.35
C ASP A 329 -34.02 -25.57 -38.14
N VAL A 330 -33.07 -26.05 -37.33
CA VAL A 330 -32.66 -25.40 -36.07
C VAL A 330 -31.27 -24.78 -36.12
N VAL A 331 -30.48 -25.10 -37.14
CA VAL A 331 -29.12 -24.61 -37.28
C VAL A 331 -29.14 -23.16 -37.75
N GLN A 332 -28.52 -22.27 -36.97
CA GLN A 332 -28.43 -20.85 -37.28
C GLN A 332 -27.01 -20.46 -37.69
N PRO A 333 -26.79 -19.77 -38.83
CA PRO A 333 -25.49 -19.23 -39.17
C PRO A 333 -25.12 -18.07 -38.24
N TRP A 334 -23.84 -17.93 -37.90
CA TRP A 334 -23.36 -16.83 -37.07
C TRP A 334 -22.06 -16.23 -37.61
N GLY A 335 -22.05 -14.91 -37.82
CA GLY A 335 -20.89 -14.17 -38.31
C GLY A 335 -20.59 -14.39 -39.80
N PRO A 336 -19.45 -13.86 -40.31
CA PRO A 336 -19.05 -13.98 -41.71
C PRO A 336 -18.36 -15.33 -42.06
N ASP A 337 -17.92 -16.07 -41.04
CA ASP A 337 -17.22 -17.35 -41.19
C ASP A 337 -18.22 -18.52 -41.26
N ASN A 338 -17.74 -19.73 -41.59
CA ASN A 338 -18.56 -20.94 -41.65
C ASN A 338 -18.89 -21.51 -40.24
N LEU A 339 -19.39 -20.65 -39.34
CA LEU A 339 -19.85 -21.01 -38.00
C LEU A 339 -21.37 -21.15 -37.98
N GLN A 340 -21.81 -22.31 -37.52
CA GLN A 340 -23.20 -22.65 -37.30
C GLN A 340 -23.46 -22.88 -35.81
N VAL A 341 -24.65 -22.52 -35.33
CA VAL A 341 -25.00 -22.57 -33.91
C VAL A 341 -26.34 -23.30 -33.75
N ILE A 342 -26.39 -24.22 -32.80
CA ILE A 342 -27.62 -24.87 -32.35
C ILE A 342 -27.84 -24.45 -30.90
N LEU A 343 -28.87 -23.64 -30.65
CA LEU A 343 -29.29 -23.23 -29.32
C LEU A 343 -30.05 -24.34 -28.60
N VAL A 344 -30.34 -24.17 -27.32
CA VAL A 344 -31.13 -25.14 -26.53
C VAL A 344 -32.52 -25.37 -27.12
N GLY A 345 -33.20 -24.29 -27.51
CA GLY A 345 -34.61 -24.30 -27.86
C GLY A 345 -35.51 -24.29 -26.63
N THR A 346 -36.59 -25.07 -26.66
CA THR A 346 -37.51 -25.15 -25.52
C THR A 346 -36.83 -25.81 -24.33
N VAL A 347 -36.59 -25.06 -23.23
CA VAL A 347 -35.92 -25.60 -22.03
C VAL A 347 -36.77 -26.72 -21.40
N PRO A 348 -36.29 -27.98 -21.39
CA PRO A 348 -37.07 -29.10 -20.86
C PRO A 348 -36.98 -29.18 -19.33
N PRO A 349 -38.03 -29.66 -18.64
CA PRO A 349 -38.00 -29.86 -17.19
C PRO A 349 -36.98 -30.94 -16.76
N ASN A 350 -36.64 -31.86 -17.66
CA ASN A 350 -35.80 -33.03 -17.41
C ASN A 350 -34.55 -33.09 -18.31
N ALA A 351 -33.78 -32.00 -18.33
CA ALA A 351 -32.56 -31.83 -19.13
C ALA A 351 -31.58 -33.03 -19.14
N SER A 352 -31.21 -33.52 -17.95
CA SER A 352 -30.20 -34.57 -17.78
C SER A 352 -30.65 -35.92 -18.38
N GLU A 353 -31.91 -36.27 -18.17
CA GLU A 353 -32.53 -37.50 -18.70
C GLU A 353 -32.67 -37.44 -20.21
N LEU A 354 -33.04 -36.27 -20.73
CA LEU A 354 -33.19 -36.05 -22.16
C LEU A 354 -31.86 -36.22 -22.90
N LEU A 355 -30.78 -35.60 -22.42
CA LEU A 355 -29.44 -35.70 -23.03
C LEU A 355 -28.82 -37.10 -22.87
N GLY A 356 -29.06 -37.76 -21.73
CA GLY A 356 -28.57 -39.12 -21.49
C GLY A 356 -29.35 -40.22 -22.21
N SER A 357 -30.56 -39.91 -22.73
CA SER A 357 -31.37 -40.86 -23.47
C SER A 357 -30.67 -41.34 -24.76
N THR A 358 -31.10 -42.48 -25.30
CA THR A 358 -30.62 -42.97 -26.62
C THR A 358 -30.84 -41.93 -27.72
N ARG A 359 -32.01 -41.27 -27.73
CA ARG A 359 -32.32 -40.19 -28.68
C ARG A 359 -31.40 -38.98 -28.52
N GLY A 360 -31.10 -38.59 -27.28
CA GLY A 360 -30.17 -37.49 -26.99
C GLY A 360 -28.78 -37.76 -27.54
N ARG A 361 -28.27 -38.98 -27.30
CA ARG A 361 -26.98 -39.42 -27.83
C ARG A 361 -26.97 -39.48 -29.36
N GLU A 362 -28.01 -40.04 -29.97
CA GLU A 362 -28.14 -40.12 -31.43
C GLU A 362 -28.24 -38.73 -32.09
N ALA A 363 -28.97 -37.79 -31.48
CA ALA A 363 -29.07 -36.43 -31.96
C ALA A 363 -27.70 -35.72 -31.95
N LEU A 364 -26.99 -35.75 -30.81
CA LEU A 364 -25.66 -35.16 -30.70
C LEU A 364 -24.65 -35.79 -31.67
N ARG A 365 -24.73 -37.11 -31.88
CA ARG A 365 -23.88 -37.81 -32.84
C ARG A 365 -24.20 -37.40 -34.28
N SER A 366 -25.48 -37.33 -34.62
CA SER A 366 -25.94 -36.92 -35.96
C SER A 366 -25.56 -35.46 -36.26
N ILE A 367 -25.53 -34.59 -35.25
CA ILE A 367 -25.00 -33.22 -35.38
C ILE A 367 -23.49 -33.28 -35.62
N ALA A 368 -22.74 -33.96 -34.74
CA ALA A 368 -21.29 -34.08 -34.86
C ALA A 368 -20.83 -34.65 -36.21
N ASP A 369 -21.57 -35.62 -36.75
CA ASP A 369 -21.29 -36.26 -38.02
C ASP A 369 -21.59 -35.37 -39.24
N ARG A 370 -22.12 -34.16 -39.07
CA ARG A 370 -22.36 -33.20 -40.18
C ARG A 370 -21.25 -32.17 -40.33
N PHE A 371 -20.52 -31.86 -39.27
CA PHE A 371 -19.53 -30.79 -39.23
C PHE A 371 -18.10 -31.32 -39.15
N ASP A 372 -17.13 -30.58 -39.67
CA ASP A 372 -15.72 -30.96 -39.51
C ASP A 372 -15.30 -30.82 -38.05
N VAL A 373 -15.83 -29.80 -37.37
CA VAL A 373 -15.63 -29.52 -35.96
C VAL A 373 -16.95 -29.24 -35.27
N THR A 374 -17.22 -29.92 -34.16
CA THR A 374 -18.38 -29.64 -33.28
C THR A 374 -17.90 -29.32 -31.87
N ILE A 375 -18.36 -28.20 -31.31
CA ILE A 375 -18.06 -27.77 -29.96
C ILE A 375 -19.34 -27.79 -29.16
N ILE A 376 -19.37 -28.57 -28.07
CA ILE A 376 -20.56 -28.74 -27.25
C ILE A 376 -20.32 -28.01 -25.92
N ASP A 377 -21.05 -26.91 -25.68
CA ASP A 377 -21.06 -26.20 -24.39
C ASP A 377 -21.96 -26.94 -23.40
N THR A 378 -21.43 -27.35 -22.26
CA THR A 378 -22.13 -28.17 -21.26
C THR A 378 -22.21 -27.45 -19.91
N PRO A 379 -23.08 -27.85 -18.97
CA PRO A 379 -23.11 -27.26 -17.64
C PRO A 379 -21.83 -27.59 -16.83
N PRO A 380 -21.54 -26.84 -15.74
CA PRO A 380 -20.38 -27.10 -14.90
C PRO A 380 -20.50 -28.40 -14.10
N LEU A 381 -19.36 -29.08 -13.87
CA LEU A 381 -19.28 -30.41 -13.27
C LEU A 381 -19.73 -30.47 -11.80
N THR A 382 -19.53 -29.41 -11.02
CA THR A 382 -20.03 -29.38 -9.64
C THR A 382 -21.55 -29.22 -9.55
N ALA A 383 -22.21 -28.80 -10.63
CA ALA A 383 -23.65 -28.62 -10.63
C ALA A 383 -24.39 -29.90 -10.98
N VAL A 384 -23.93 -30.64 -12.00
CA VAL A 384 -24.63 -31.80 -12.58
C VAL A 384 -23.71 -32.74 -13.36
N THR A 385 -24.23 -33.92 -13.71
CA THR A 385 -23.52 -34.99 -14.43
C THR A 385 -23.63 -34.91 -15.96
N ASP A 386 -24.38 -33.95 -16.52
CA ASP A 386 -24.66 -33.86 -17.97
C ASP A 386 -23.39 -33.81 -18.81
N ALA A 387 -22.40 -33.01 -18.38
CA ALA A 387 -21.11 -32.89 -19.05
C ALA A 387 -20.31 -34.20 -19.05
N ALA A 388 -20.43 -35.03 -18.02
CA ALA A 388 -19.78 -36.34 -17.95
C ALA A 388 -20.46 -37.33 -18.90
N ILE A 389 -21.80 -37.31 -18.99
CA ILE A 389 -22.56 -38.16 -19.91
C ILE A 389 -22.17 -37.88 -21.38
N ILE A 390 -22.16 -36.59 -21.76
CA ILE A 390 -21.77 -36.16 -23.11
C ILE A 390 -20.28 -36.43 -23.35
N GLY A 391 -19.43 -36.12 -22.36
CA GLY A 391 -18.00 -36.37 -22.44
C GLY A 391 -17.66 -37.84 -22.70
N ARG A 392 -18.35 -38.78 -22.04
CA ARG A 392 -18.18 -40.22 -22.26
C ARG A 392 -18.50 -40.62 -23.71
N GLN A 393 -19.53 -40.03 -24.30
CA GLN A 393 -19.92 -40.32 -25.68
C GLN A 393 -18.86 -39.88 -26.70
N PHE A 394 -18.18 -38.75 -26.45
CA PHE A 394 -17.21 -38.16 -27.37
C PHE A 394 -15.74 -38.34 -26.94
N GLY A 395 -15.48 -39.28 -26.01
CA GLY A 395 -14.13 -39.68 -25.64
C GLY A 395 -13.37 -38.70 -24.73
N GLY A 396 -14.08 -37.82 -24.02
CA GLY A 396 -13.54 -36.95 -22.98
C GLY A 396 -14.05 -35.51 -23.01
N VAL A 397 -13.50 -34.68 -22.12
CA VAL A 397 -13.87 -33.26 -22.00
C VAL A 397 -12.64 -32.34 -22.06
N VAL A 398 -12.86 -31.12 -22.53
CA VAL A 398 -11.97 -29.97 -22.38
C VAL A 398 -12.44 -29.18 -21.16
N LEU A 399 -11.61 -29.15 -20.12
CA LEU A 399 -11.97 -28.52 -18.85
C LEU A 399 -11.55 -27.05 -18.84
N VAL A 400 -12.48 -26.14 -18.57
CA VAL A 400 -12.18 -24.71 -18.38
C VAL A 400 -12.07 -24.41 -16.88
N VAL A 401 -10.90 -23.93 -16.45
CA VAL A 401 -10.61 -23.59 -15.05
C VAL A 401 -10.40 -22.09 -14.91
N GLY A 402 -11.15 -21.45 -14.02
CA GLY A 402 -11.08 -20.02 -13.77
C GLY A 402 -10.00 -19.65 -12.75
N ASN A 403 -8.92 -19.03 -13.21
CA ASN A 403 -7.81 -18.56 -12.38
C ASN A 403 -8.29 -17.67 -11.21
N GLY A 404 -7.91 -18.04 -9.97
CA GLY A 404 -8.20 -17.27 -8.77
C GLY A 404 -9.68 -17.22 -8.35
N LYS A 405 -10.57 -17.97 -9.05
CA LYS A 405 -11.98 -18.14 -8.66
C LYS A 405 -12.24 -19.43 -7.89
N LEU A 406 -11.51 -20.49 -8.23
CA LEU A 406 -11.77 -21.86 -7.77
C LEU A 406 -10.94 -22.23 -6.53
N ARG A 407 -11.56 -22.87 -5.54
CA ARG A 407 -10.83 -23.52 -4.43
C ARG A 407 -10.29 -24.87 -4.88
N THR A 408 -9.16 -25.27 -4.32
CA THR A 408 -8.53 -26.56 -4.64
C THR A 408 -9.48 -27.75 -4.41
N SER A 409 -10.32 -27.69 -3.36
CA SER A 409 -11.33 -28.71 -3.06
C SER A 409 -12.43 -28.83 -4.12
N GLU A 410 -12.86 -27.71 -4.70
CA GLU A 410 -13.90 -27.68 -5.72
C GLU A 410 -13.39 -28.26 -7.04
N LEU A 411 -12.13 -27.96 -7.40
CA LEU A 411 -11.47 -28.59 -8.57
C LEU A 411 -11.38 -30.10 -8.40
N ARG A 412 -10.95 -30.58 -7.23
CA ARG A 412 -10.87 -32.02 -6.93
C ARG A 412 -12.24 -32.69 -7.01
N GLN A 413 -13.30 -32.04 -6.53
CA GLN A 413 -14.65 -32.57 -6.64
C GLN A 413 -15.10 -32.71 -8.09
N ALA A 414 -14.83 -31.69 -8.93
CA ALA A 414 -15.14 -31.75 -10.36
C ALA A 414 -14.38 -32.87 -11.09
N ILE A 415 -13.08 -33.04 -10.79
CA ILE A 415 -12.25 -34.13 -11.33
C ILE A 415 -12.78 -35.50 -10.84
N GLY A 416 -13.17 -35.59 -9.57
CA GLY A 416 -13.78 -36.78 -9.00
C GLY A 416 -15.06 -37.19 -9.75
N ALA A 417 -15.91 -36.24 -10.12
CA ALA A 417 -17.13 -36.51 -10.89
C ALA A 417 -16.83 -37.11 -12.28
N LEU A 418 -15.79 -36.61 -12.96
CA LEU A 418 -15.33 -37.18 -14.24
C LEU A 418 -14.70 -38.57 -14.06
N SER A 419 -13.92 -38.76 -12.99
CA SER A 419 -13.25 -40.02 -12.69
C SER A 419 -14.25 -41.14 -12.39
N VAL A 420 -15.32 -40.84 -11.65
CA VAL A 420 -16.41 -41.79 -11.37
C VAL A 420 -17.15 -42.20 -12.64
N ALA A 421 -17.29 -41.28 -13.61
CA ALA A 421 -17.95 -41.53 -14.88
C ALA A 421 -17.04 -42.18 -15.94
N ASP A 422 -15.76 -42.38 -15.63
CA ASP A 422 -14.69 -42.84 -16.54
C ASP A 422 -14.54 -41.94 -17.78
N VAL A 423 -14.48 -40.62 -17.53
CA VAL A 423 -14.39 -39.59 -18.58
C VAL A 423 -13.02 -38.91 -18.52
N PRO A 424 -12.15 -39.07 -19.53
CA PRO A 424 -10.83 -38.45 -19.51
C PRO A 424 -10.89 -36.94 -19.76
N ILE A 425 -10.03 -36.19 -19.07
CA ILE A 425 -9.79 -34.77 -19.36
C ILE A 425 -8.77 -34.72 -20.51
N ARG A 426 -9.22 -34.33 -21.71
CA ARG A 426 -8.40 -34.28 -22.93
C ARG A 426 -7.43 -33.10 -22.93
N GLY A 427 -7.74 -32.08 -22.14
CA GLY A 427 -6.87 -30.94 -21.87
C GLY A 427 -7.60 -29.88 -21.07
N THR A 428 -6.84 -28.94 -20.52
CA THR A 428 -7.37 -27.89 -19.65
C THR A 428 -7.12 -26.50 -20.25
N LEU A 429 -8.12 -25.62 -20.20
CA LEU A 429 -8.00 -24.22 -20.58
C LEU A 429 -8.08 -23.35 -19.32
N MET A 430 -6.98 -22.66 -19.01
CA MET A 430 -6.93 -21.76 -17.86
C MET A 430 -7.53 -20.40 -18.26
N ASN A 431 -8.78 -20.15 -17.89
CA ASN A 431 -9.43 -18.87 -18.15
C ASN A 431 -9.19 -17.86 -17.03
N LEU A 432 -9.39 -16.58 -17.33
CA LEU A 432 -9.18 -15.46 -16.42
C LEU A 432 -7.72 -15.32 -15.94
N ALA A 433 -6.76 -15.79 -16.75
CA ALA A 433 -5.34 -15.68 -16.46
C ALA A 433 -4.95 -14.21 -16.24
N LYS A 434 -4.03 -13.98 -15.30
CA LYS A 434 -3.40 -12.66 -15.11
C LYS A 434 -2.40 -12.44 -16.23
N ASP A 435 -2.15 -11.18 -16.60
CA ASP A 435 -1.33 -10.80 -17.77
C ASP A 435 0.06 -11.50 -17.84
N ASP A 436 0.66 -11.82 -16.69
CA ASP A 436 1.95 -12.52 -16.62
C ASP A 436 1.87 -14.03 -16.95
N ALA A 437 0.77 -14.70 -16.57
CA ALA A 437 0.56 -16.14 -16.82
C ALA A 437 0.06 -16.45 -18.25
N ALA A 438 -0.39 -15.43 -18.97
CA ALA A 438 -0.82 -15.52 -20.37
C ALA A 438 0.35 -15.40 -21.38
N ARG A 439 1.59 -15.22 -20.91
CA ARG A 439 2.79 -14.97 -21.75
C ARG A 439 3.90 -16.05 -21.71
N PRO A 440 3.66 -17.38 -21.83
CA PRO A 440 4.78 -18.32 -21.97
C PRO A 440 5.50 -18.27 -23.33
N TYR A 441 4.84 -17.81 -24.43
CA TYR A 441 5.35 -17.96 -25.81
C TYR A 441 5.29 -16.71 -26.72
N ALA A 442 5.21 -15.50 -26.15
CA ALA A 442 5.24 -14.29 -26.98
C ALA A 442 6.67 -13.92 -27.37
N TYR A 443 7.07 -14.23 -28.62
CA TYR A 443 8.23 -13.61 -29.26
C TYR A 443 8.05 -12.09 -29.19
N THR A 444 9.11 -11.44 -28.73
CA THR A 444 9.08 -10.08 -28.22
C THR A 444 9.06 -9.08 -29.37
N TYR A 445 7.90 -8.47 -29.63
CA TYR A 445 7.91 -7.04 -29.98
C TYR A 445 7.69 -6.27 -28.68
N ALA A 446 8.75 -5.57 -28.29
CA ALA A 446 8.82 -4.83 -27.05
C ALA A 446 7.78 -3.70 -27.05
N ASP A 447 6.79 -3.82 -26.17
CA ASP A 447 6.08 -2.66 -25.62
C ASP A 447 6.60 -2.46 -24.19
N ARG A 448 7.73 -1.75 -24.09
CA ARG A 448 8.34 -1.30 -22.84
C ARG A 448 7.59 -0.05 -22.36
N ASN A 449 6.77 -0.23 -21.33
CA ASN A 449 6.70 0.58 -20.10
C ASN A 449 5.27 0.63 -19.55
N ARG A 450 4.95 -0.31 -18.66
CA ARG A 450 3.97 -0.08 -17.60
C ARG A 450 4.72 -0.01 -16.28
N PRO A 451 4.85 1.16 -15.62
CA PRO A 451 5.23 1.16 -14.24
C PRO A 451 4.04 0.62 -13.43
N SER A 452 4.23 -0.52 -12.77
CA SER A 452 3.27 -1.00 -11.77
C SER A 452 3.30 -0.03 -10.59
N THR A 453 2.29 0.84 -10.50
CA THR A 453 2.06 1.69 -9.33
C THR A 453 1.89 0.83 -8.09
N LEU A 454 2.41 1.29 -6.94
CA LEU A 454 2.22 0.62 -5.64
C LEU A 454 0.74 0.40 -5.28
N ALA A 455 -0.16 1.20 -5.88
CA ALA A 455 -1.61 1.08 -5.77
C ALA A 455 -2.20 -0.17 -6.45
N ASP A 456 -1.50 -0.80 -7.40
CA ASP A 456 -1.93 -2.03 -8.08
C ASP A 456 -1.50 -3.31 -7.35
N LEU A 457 -0.65 -3.19 -6.32
CA LEU A 457 -0.30 -4.29 -5.41
C LEU A 457 -1.35 -4.51 -4.31
N LEU A 458 -2.37 -3.65 -4.22
CA LEU A 458 -3.44 -3.78 -3.24
C LEU A 458 -4.71 -4.41 -3.86
N PRO A 459 -5.19 -5.56 -3.35
CA PRO A 459 -6.40 -6.19 -3.86
C PRO A 459 -7.63 -5.28 -3.67
N LYS A 460 -8.32 -4.96 -4.78
CA LYS A 460 -9.44 -4.01 -4.86
C LYS A 460 -10.67 -4.33 -3.98
N GLY A 461 -10.72 -5.52 -3.35
CA GLY A 461 -11.79 -5.91 -2.42
C GLY A 461 -11.62 -5.39 -0.98
N TRP A 462 -10.45 -4.86 -0.61
CA TRP A 462 -10.12 -4.53 0.79
C TRP A 462 -10.09 -3.03 1.08
N ARG A 463 -10.48 -2.18 0.11
CA ARG A 463 -10.59 -0.72 0.28
C ARG A 463 -11.39 -0.27 1.51
N PRO A 464 -12.53 -0.90 1.91
CA PRO A 464 -13.20 -0.53 3.15
C PRO A 464 -12.40 -0.96 4.40
N VAL A 465 -11.78 -2.15 4.38
CA VAL A 465 -10.99 -2.68 5.51
C VAL A 465 -9.72 -1.85 5.76
N ILE A 466 -9.02 -1.44 4.70
CA ILE A 466 -7.82 -0.59 4.79
C ILE A 466 -8.19 0.83 5.23
N LYS A 467 -9.32 1.38 4.76
CA LYS A 467 -9.81 2.68 5.24
C LYS A 467 -10.18 2.64 6.73
N VAL A 468 -10.84 1.58 7.17
CA VAL A 468 -11.19 1.38 8.59
C VAL A 468 -9.92 1.15 9.42
N ALA A 469 -8.99 0.31 8.99
CA ALA A 469 -7.74 0.07 9.70
C ALA A 469 -6.85 1.33 9.76
N ALA A 470 -6.73 2.09 8.66
CA ALA A 470 -6.02 3.36 8.64
C ALA A 470 -6.70 4.42 9.51
N ALA A 471 -8.03 4.46 9.55
CA ALA A 471 -8.78 5.35 10.45
C ALA A 471 -8.60 4.97 11.92
N VAL A 472 -8.64 3.67 12.26
CA VAL A 472 -8.38 3.16 13.62
C VAL A 472 -6.94 3.42 14.05
N VAL A 473 -5.95 3.21 13.17
CA VAL A 473 -4.55 3.54 13.46
C VAL A 473 -4.35 5.05 13.59
N ALA A 474 -4.95 5.87 12.71
CA ALA A 474 -4.86 7.32 12.81
C ALA A 474 -5.52 7.83 14.10
N THR A 475 -6.69 7.31 14.49
CA THR A 475 -7.34 7.68 15.76
C THR A 475 -6.57 7.18 16.97
N ALA A 476 -6.01 5.97 16.95
CA ALA A 476 -5.17 5.47 18.02
C ALA A 476 -3.89 6.29 18.15
N VAL A 477 -3.21 6.62 17.05
CA VAL A 477 -2.00 7.47 17.03
C VAL A 477 -2.31 8.89 17.52
N VAL A 478 -3.41 9.51 17.06
CA VAL A 478 -3.83 10.84 17.53
C VAL A 478 -4.22 10.81 19.02
N ALA A 479 -4.92 9.78 19.49
CA ALA A 479 -5.23 9.60 20.90
C ALA A 479 -3.98 9.37 21.74
N THR A 480 -2.99 8.61 21.23
CA THR A 480 -1.72 8.38 21.92
C THR A 480 -0.90 9.66 21.98
N ILE A 481 -0.83 10.44 20.89
CA ILE A 481 -0.16 11.76 20.87
C ILE A 481 -0.83 12.73 21.85
N ALA A 482 -2.17 12.75 21.90
CA ALA A 482 -2.91 13.60 22.82
C ALA A 482 -2.67 13.21 24.30
N VAL A 483 -2.61 11.91 24.61
CA VAL A 483 -2.30 11.42 25.97
C VAL A 483 -0.84 11.67 26.35
N VAL A 484 0.10 11.47 25.42
CA VAL A 484 1.54 11.72 25.63
C VAL A 484 1.86 13.22 25.77
N MET A 485 1.13 14.08 25.04
CA MET A 485 1.24 15.54 25.20
C MET A 485 0.64 16.01 26.53
N ALA A 486 -0.38 15.33 27.06
CA ALA A 486 -1.02 15.68 28.33
C ALA A 486 -0.22 15.26 29.59
N THR A 487 0.79 14.40 29.47
CA THR A 487 1.58 13.89 30.61
C THR A 487 2.97 14.52 30.77
N ARG A 488 3.33 15.53 29.97
CA ARG A 488 4.56 16.31 30.18
C ARG A 488 4.33 17.43 31.21
N PRO A 489 5.03 17.47 32.35
CA PRO A 489 5.02 18.62 33.22
C PRO A 489 5.84 19.77 32.59
N GLY A 490 5.14 20.87 32.33
CA GLY A 490 5.59 22.26 32.13
C GLY A 490 7.02 22.56 31.65
N GLU A 491 7.17 22.81 30.35
CA GLU A 491 7.87 24.03 29.92
C GLU A 491 6.81 25.07 29.58
N ALA A 492 6.86 26.19 30.30
CA ALA A 492 5.95 27.30 30.12
C ALA A 492 6.23 27.99 28.77
N ILE A 493 5.32 27.82 27.80
CA ILE A 493 5.10 28.82 26.76
C ILE A 493 3.61 29.13 26.70
N ALA A 494 3.30 30.29 27.29
CA ALA A 494 2.14 31.16 27.07
C ALA A 494 0.80 30.50 26.74
N SER A 495 -0.07 30.39 27.74
CA SER A 495 -1.52 30.42 27.52
C SER A 495 -2.06 31.83 27.76
N ALA A 496 -2.37 32.56 26.69
CA ALA A 496 -3.48 33.52 26.73
C ALA A 496 -4.60 32.91 25.88
N GLY A 497 -5.61 32.40 26.59
CA GLY A 497 -6.70 31.64 25.99
C GLY A 497 -7.69 32.48 25.20
N THR A 498 -8.56 31.79 24.46
CA THR A 498 -9.92 32.27 24.20
C THR A 498 -10.81 31.11 23.73
N THR A 499 -11.86 30.80 24.49
CA THR A 499 -13.12 30.33 23.93
C THR A 499 -13.99 31.55 23.57
N PRO A 500 -14.93 31.43 22.63
CA PRO A 500 -15.35 32.54 21.77
C PRO A 500 -16.61 33.24 22.29
N MET A 501 -16.70 34.56 22.10
CA MET A 501 -17.98 35.20 21.72
C MET A 501 -17.81 36.66 21.27
N ALA A 502 -18.25 36.86 20.03
CA ALA A 502 -18.94 38.03 19.46
C ALA A 502 -18.35 39.45 19.56
N ALA A 503 -18.14 39.99 18.35
CA ALA A 503 -18.39 41.36 17.93
C ALA A 503 -17.48 42.48 18.44
N ALA A 504 -16.46 42.80 17.64
CA ALA A 504 -16.14 44.18 17.27
C ALA A 504 -15.25 44.18 16.02
N SER A 505 -15.68 44.90 15.00
CA SER A 505 -14.96 45.14 13.75
C SER A 505 -13.98 46.31 13.91
N THR A 506 -12.67 46.08 13.71
CA THR A 506 -11.67 47.11 13.32
C THR A 506 -10.40 46.41 12.78
N PRO A 507 -9.55 47.09 11.98
CA PRO A 507 -9.16 46.68 10.64
C PRO A 507 -7.91 45.78 10.60
N ALA A 508 -7.84 44.97 9.55
CA ALA A 508 -6.78 44.01 9.30
C ALA A 508 -5.37 44.66 9.28
N ALA A 509 -4.48 44.13 10.12
CA ALA A 509 -3.04 44.25 9.92
C ALA A 509 -2.70 43.62 8.56
N THR A 510 -2.00 44.36 7.71
CA THR A 510 -1.70 44.00 6.33
C THR A 510 -0.67 42.85 6.31
N GLN A 511 -1.14 41.61 6.41
CA GLN A 511 -0.30 40.43 6.16
C GLN A 511 0.04 40.37 4.67
N SER A 512 1.31 40.15 4.35
CA SER A 512 1.78 39.97 2.98
C SER A 512 1.04 38.79 2.33
N PRO A 513 0.48 38.95 1.13
CA PRO A 513 -0.32 37.89 0.51
C PRO A 513 0.55 36.68 0.17
N ARG A 514 0.02 35.48 0.45
CA ARG A 514 0.69 34.21 0.18
C ARG A 514 0.53 33.85 -1.30
N ALA A 515 1.64 33.69 -2.00
CA ALA A 515 1.67 33.45 -3.44
C ALA A 515 2.22 32.05 -3.75
N VAL A 516 1.38 31.19 -4.34
CA VAL A 516 1.78 29.86 -4.81
C VAL A 516 2.10 29.91 -6.30
N PHE A 517 3.25 29.35 -6.68
CA PHE A 517 3.72 29.30 -8.06
C PHE A 517 3.70 27.88 -8.60
N ILE A 518 2.93 27.64 -9.66
CA ILE A 518 2.81 26.35 -10.37
C ILE A 518 3.50 26.49 -11.72
N GLY A 519 4.37 25.54 -12.06
CA GLY A 519 4.96 25.53 -13.40
C GLY A 519 6.02 24.49 -13.63
N ASP A 520 6.72 24.64 -14.76
CA ASP A 520 7.74 23.70 -15.23
C ASP A 520 9.15 24.00 -14.67
N SER A 521 10.22 23.62 -15.37
CA SER A 521 11.60 23.84 -14.92
C SER A 521 11.96 25.31 -14.78
N LEU A 522 11.29 26.22 -15.50
CA LEU A 522 11.51 27.66 -15.36
C LEU A 522 11.00 28.19 -14.02
N VAL A 523 9.91 27.62 -13.51
CA VAL A 523 9.37 27.95 -12.19
C VAL A 523 10.18 27.27 -11.10
N GLN A 524 10.58 26.01 -11.32
CA GLN A 524 11.46 25.29 -10.41
C GLN A 524 12.77 26.06 -10.15
N GLY A 525 13.35 26.63 -11.20
CA GLY A 525 14.67 27.27 -11.13
C GLY A 525 15.83 26.27 -11.22
N THR A 526 17.05 26.80 -11.23
CA THR A 526 18.30 26.04 -11.27
C THR A 526 19.24 26.50 -10.15
N THR A 527 20.46 25.96 -10.10
CA THR A 527 21.51 26.44 -9.19
C THR A 527 21.87 27.91 -9.42
N ASP A 528 21.65 28.42 -10.64
CA ASP A 528 21.95 29.80 -11.01
C ASP A 528 20.82 30.78 -10.61
N GLY A 529 19.67 30.26 -10.15
CA GLY A 529 18.58 31.06 -9.60
C GLY A 529 17.16 30.58 -9.93
N SER A 530 16.18 31.32 -9.41
CA SER A 530 14.75 31.19 -9.75
C SER A 530 14.12 32.57 -9.76
N TRP A 531 13.26 32.85 -10.76
CA TRP A 531 12.55 34.12 -10.83
C TRP A 531 11.47 34.26 -9.75
N VAL A 532 10.99 33.14 -9.19
CA VAL A 532 9.87 33.09 -8.23
C VAL A 532 10.18 33.91 -6.97
N THR A 533 11.35 33.67 -6.36
CA THR A 533 11.75 34.34 -5.12
C THR A 533 11.88 35.85 -5.33
N GLN A 534 12.63 36.26 -6.35
CA GLN A 534 12.87 37.67 -6.64
C GLN A 534 11.59 38.41 -7.05
N THR A 535 10.70 37.76 -7.81
CA THR A 535 9.42 38.38 -8.21
C THR A 535 8.49 38.54 -7.01
N ALA A 536 8.43 37.55 -6.11
CA ALA A 536 7.64 37.64 -4.90
C ALA A 536 8.16 38.73 -3.95
N GLU A 537 9.46 38.81 -3.73
CA GLU A 537 10.09 39.88 -2.95
C GLU A 537 9.76 41.27 -3.53
N ASN A 538 9.89 41.44 -4.84
CA ASN A 538 9.59 42.72 -5.52
C ASN A 538 8.11 43.12 -5.52
N LEU A 539 7.22 42.16 -5.22
CA LEU A 539 5.77 42.34 -5.09
C LEU A 539 5.30 42.37 -3.63
N GLY A 540 6.19 42.10 -2.66
CA GLY A 540 5.85 41.99 -1.25
C GLY A 540 5.00 40.77 -0.93
N TRP A 541 5.19 39.66 -1.64
CA TRP A 541 4.46 38.39 -1.45
C TRP A 541 5.31 37.37 -0.70
N GLU A 542 4.65 36.45 0.00
CA GLU A 542 5.32 35.26 0.57
C GLU A 542 5.32 34.13 -0.47
N PRO A 543 6.49 33.73 -1.05
CA PRO A 543 6.53 32.77 -2.14
C PRO A 543 6.45 31.32 -1.67
N ILE A 544 5.61 30.53 -2.34
CA ILE A 544 5.59 29.07 -2.27
C ILE A 544 5.81 28.51 -3.67
N ASN A 545 7.03 28.00 -3.91
CA ASN A 545 7.41 27.48 -5.21
C ASN A 545 7.05 25.99 -5.35
N LEU A 546 6.08 25.67 -6.21
CA LEU A 546 5.69 24.30 -6.56
C LEU A 546 6.18 23.88 -7.96
N GLY A 547 7.10 24.63 -8.56
CA GLY A 547 7.65 24.35 -9.89
C GLY A 547 8.33 22.98 -9.96
N ARG A 548 8.11 22.26 -11.06
CA ARG A 548 8.71 20.95 -11.32
C ARG A 548 9.15 20.83 -12.77
N GLY A 549 10.40 20.44 -13.00
CA GLY A 549 10.98 20.22 -14.31
C GLY A 549 10.28 19.11 -15.09
N GLY A 550 10.17 19.30 -16.40
CA GLY A 550 9.59 18.31 -17.31
C GLY A 550 8.07 18.09 -17.18
N THR A 551 7.34 18.99 -16.51
CA THR A 551 5.86 18.93 -16.46
C THR A 551 5.24 20.07 -17.28
N GLY A 552 3.95 19.95 -17.54
CA GLY A 552 3.14 20.93 -18.25
C GLY A 552 1.66 20.77 -17.91
N TYR A 553 0.79 21.37 -18.73
CA TYR A 553 -0.65 21.23 -18.60
C TYR A 553 -1.09 19.78 -18.82
N ARG A 554 -0.47 19.06 -19.76
CA ARG A 554 -0.80 17.66 -20.09
C ARG A 554 0.37 16.69 -19.92
N THR A 555 1.59 17.19 -20.07
CA THR A 555 2.79 16.36 -20.15
C THR A 555 3.43 16.22 -18.78
N SER A 556 3.94 15.02 -18.50
CA SER A 556 4.77 14.70 -17.35
C SER A 556 5.94 13.84 -17.84
N ALA A 557 7.16 14.33 -17.71
CA ALA A 557 8.38 13.70 -18.23
C ALA A 557 8.89 12.52 -17.39
N GLY A 558 8.14 12.08 -16.36
CA GLY A 558 8.51 10.95 -15.51
C GLY A 558 9.73 11.20 -14.61
N LYS A 559 10.03 10.23 -13.72
CA LYS A 559 10.98 10.36 -12.58
C LYS A 559 12.31 11.05 -12.88
N ASN A 560 12.87 10.84 -14.07
CA ASN A 560 14.22 11.32 -14.41
C ASN A 560 14.29 12.86 -14.59
N ALA A 561 13.15 13.56 -14.70
CA ALA A 561 13.13 15.01 -14.98
C ALA A 561 12.88 15.91 -13.76
N CYS A 562 12.24 15.43 -12.69
CA CYS A 562 11.79 16.28 -11.56
C CYS A 562 12.33 15.89 -10.17
N GLY A 563 13.19 14.87 -10.07
CA GLY A 563 13.87 14.49 -8.83
C GLY A 563 12.97 13.85 -7.74
N VAL A 564 11.74 13.47 -8.07
CA VAL A 564 10.79 12.78 -7.16
C VAL A 564 10.12 11.59 -7.86
N ASP A 565 9.53 10.66 -7.08
CA ASP A 565 8.97 9.40 -7.58
C ASP A 565 7.82 9.54 -8.61
N TYR A 566 7.23 10.74 -8.73
CA TYR A 566 6.17 11.07 -9.69
C TYR A 566 6.20 12.58 -9.99
N CYS A 567 6.21 12.98 -11.26
CA CYS A 567 6.09 14.39 -11.65
C CYS A 567 4.63 14.73 -11.94
N PRO A 568 3.89 15.42 -11.06
CA PRO A 568 2.49 15.75 -11.32
C PRO A 568 2.37 16.75 -12.49
N THR A 569 1.34 16.60 -13.31
CA THR A 569 0.92 17.66 -14.26
C THR A 569 0.42 18.88 -13.50
N PHE A 570 0.30 20.04 -14.16
CA PHE A 570 -0.21 21.25 -13.47
C PHE A 570 -1.60 21.02 -12.85
N VAL A 571 -2.46 20.21 -13.49
CA VAL A 571 -3.79 19.83 -12.97
C VAL A 571 -3.71 19.04 -11.66
N GLU A 572 -2.67 18.23 -11.49
CA GLU A 572 -2.47 17.40 -10.28
C GLU A 572 -1.78 18.17 -9.15
N MET A 573 -1.13 19.30 -9.46
CA MET A 573 -0.57 20.21 -8.45
C MET A 573 -1.63 21.05 -7.72
N VAL A 574 -2.89 21.02 -8.16
CA VAL A 574 -3.98 21.82 -7.58
C VAL A 574 -4.17 21.51 -6.09
N ASP A 575 -4.20 20.23 -5.70
CA ASP A 575 -4.44 19.86 -4.30
C ASP A 575 -3.30 20.35 -3.39
N ALA A 576 -2.05 20.30 -3.88
CA ALA A 576 -0.90 20.85 -3.18
C ALA A 576 -0.98 22.38 -3.06
N ALA A 577 -1.42 23.08 -4.12
CA ALA A 577 -1.61 24.53 -4.09
C ALA A 577 -2.75 24.94 -3.14
N VAL A 578 -3.88 24.23 -3.16
CA VAL A 578 -5.03 24.48 -2.29
C VAL A 578 -4.66 24.27 -0.82
N GLY A 579 -3.87 23.23 -0.52
CA GLY A 579 -3.40 22.95 0.85
C GLY A 579 -2.57 24.07 1.47
N GLN A 580 -2.03 24.99 0.68
CA GLN A 580 -1.26 26.14 1.16
C GLN A 580 -2.13 27.37 1.50
N ASN A 581 -3.43 27.32 1.19
CA ASN A 581 -4.39 28.41 1.37
C ASN A 581 -3.87 29.78 0.85
N PRO A 582 -3.52 29.90 -0.45
CA PRO A 582 -2.91 31.11 -1.00
C PRO A 582 -3.91 32.21 -1.33
N ASP A 583 -3.45 33.46 -1.23
CA ASP A 583 -4.17 34.64 -1.72
C ASP A 583 -3.96 34.84 -3.24
N VAL A 584 -2.83 34.37 -3.77
CA VAL A 584 -2.47 34.46 -5.19
C VAL A 584 -1.92 33.13 -5.69
N VAL A 585 -2.38 32.68 -6.85
CA VAL A 585 -1.82 31.52 -7.57
C VAL A 585 -1.30 31.99 -8.92
N VAL A 586 0.01 31.83 -9.15
CA VAL A 586 0.67 32.16 -10.42
C VAL A 586 1.00 30.88 -11.16
N ILE A 587 0.59 30.78 -12.43
CA ILE A 587 0.79 29.60 -13.28
C ILE A 587 1.64 30.01 -14.47
N SER A 588 2.75 29.31 -14.72
CA SER A 588 3.68 29.63 -15.81
C SER A 588 4.30 28.37 -16.42
N GLY A 589 4.60 28.42 -17.72
CA GLY A 589 5.23 27.33 -18.46
C GLY A 589 4.28 26.63 -19.45
N GLY A 590 4.48 25.33 -19.66
CA GLY A 590 3.68 24.52 -20.58
C GLY A 590 4.36 24.28 -21.93
N VAL A 591 5.61 24.70 -22.08
CA VAL A 591 6.44 24.46 -23.27
C VAL A 591 6.64 22.96 -23.52
N ASN A 592 6.75 22.17 -22.45
CA ASN A 592 6.90 20.72 -22.50
C ASN A 592 5.70 20.00 -23.15
N ASP A 593 4.58 20.70 -23.36
CA ASP A 593 3.43 20.17 -24.11
C ASP A 593 3.61 20.27 -25.63
N GLY A 594 4.61 20.99 -26.14
CA GLY A 594 4.95 21.07 -27.55
C GLY A 594 3.85 21.73 -28.40
N THR A 595 3.25 20.98 -29.32
CA THR A 595 2.10 21.44 -30.13
C THR A 595 0.78 20.78 -29.71
N LYS A 596 0.75 20.10 -28.55
CA LYS A 596 -0.46 19.42 -28.06
C LYS A 596 -1.54 20.45 -27.73
N ASN A 597 -2.80 20.08 -27.98
CA ASN A 597 -3.94 20.86 -27.50
C ASN A 597 -4.01 20.75 -25.96
N VAL A 598 -3.70 21.85 -25.27
CA VAL A 598 -3.71 22.01 -23.81
C VAL A 598 -4.98 22.68 -23.31
N GLY A 599 -5.82 23.23 -24.18
CA GLY A 599 -6.99 24.03 -23.82
C GLY A 599 -7.90 23.36 -22.77
N ASP A 600 -8.21 22.07 -22.93
CA ASP A 600 -9.07 21.36 -21.96
C ASP A 600 -8.39 21.08 -20.62
N ALA A 601 -7.08 20.84 -20.63
CA ALA A 601 -6.30 20.66 -19.40
C ALA A 601 -6.14 21.98 -18.64
N ALA A 602 -5.86 23.09 -19.35
CA ALA A 602 -5.83 24.43 -18.79
C ALA A 602 -7.19 24.84 -18.20
N LYS A 603 -8.31 24.61 -18.94
CA LYS A 603 -9.66 24.83 -18.42
C LYS A 603 -9.93 24.01 -17.16
N THR A 604 -9.49 22.76 -17.13
CA THR A 604 -9.68 21.87 -15.97
C THR A 604 -8.90 22.36 -14.75
N LEU A 605 -7.63 22.74 -14.94
CA LEU A 605 -6.78 23.35 -13.91
C LEU A 605 -7.43 24.60 -13.31
N PHE A 606 -7.77 25.59 -14.15
CA PHE A 606 -8.28 26.87 -13.67
C PHE A 606 -9.67 26.73 -13.03
N ARG A 607 -10.55 25.87 -13.57
CA ARG A 607 -11.86 25.59 -12.96
C ARG A 607 -11.73 24.97 -11.58
N ARG A 608 -10.79 24.02 -11.41
CA ARG A 608 -10.53 23.41 -10.09
C ARG A 608 -9.97 24.42 -9.11
N LEU A 609 -8.99 25.21 -9.51
CA LEU A 609 -8.44 26.28 -8.65
C LEU A 609 -9.51 27.30 -8.26
N ARG A 610 -10.33 27.76 -9.20
CA ARG A 610 -11.41 28.72 -8.90
C ARG A 610 -12.47 28.13 -7.98
N ALA A 611 -12.80 26.84 -8.15
CA ALA A 611 -13.76 26.16 -7.28
C ALA A 611 -13.24 25.96 -5.86
N SER A 612 -11.95 25.64 -5.72
CA SER A 612 -11.32 25.39 -4.41
C SER A 612 -10.84 26.66 -3.70
N LEU A 613 -10.52 27.71 -4.45
CA LEU A 613 -10.00 28.99 -3.96
C LEU A 613 -10.82 30.16 -4.55
N PRO A 614 -12.08 30.35 -4.11
CA PRO A 614 -12.98 31.34 -4.70
C PRO A 614 -12.42 32.77 -4.60
N ASN A 615 -11.71 33.08 -3.50
CA ASN A 615 -11.20 34.41 -3.19
C ASN A 615 -9.77 34.67 -3.68
N ALA A 616 -9.05 33.66 -4.15
CA ALA A 616 -7.67 33.82 -4.60
C ALA A 616 -7.61 34.44 -6.00
N LYS A 617 -6.57 35.27 -6.25
CA LYS A 617 -6.25 35.76 -7.59
C LYS A 617 -5.51 34.67 -8.36
N ILE A 618 -6.07 34.20 -9.48
CA ILE A 618 -5.45 33.21 -10.36
C ILE A 618 -4.85 33.95 -11.55
N LEU A 619 -3.51 34.02 -11.60
CA LEU A 619 -2.75 34.73 -12.62
C LEU A 619 -2.02 33.71 -13.50
N VAL A 620 -2.18 33.80 -14.81
CA VAL A 620 -1.61 32.84 -15.77
C VAL A 620 -0.68 33.59 -16.70
N LEU A 621 0.62 33.31 -16.62
CA LEU A 621 1.61 33.91 -17.50
C LEU A 621 1.55 33.28 -18.88
N SER A 622 1.76 34.09 -19.92
CA SER A 622 1.88 33.59 -21.29
C SER A 622 3.02 32.58 -21.40
N PRO A 623 2.81 31.37 -21.96
CA PRO A 623 3.88 30.38 -22.16
C PRO A 623 5.03 30.96 -23.00
N PHE A 624 6.27 30.76 -22.55
CA PHE A 624 7.48 31.24 -23.20
C PHE A 624 8.56 30.15 -23.15
N ALA A 625 9.32 29.98 -24.25
CA ALA A 625 10.37 28.97 -24.37
C ALA A 625 11.67 29.60 -24.88
N GLY A 626 12.59 29.97 -23.99
CA GLY A 626 13.83 30.63 -24.42
C GLY A 626 13.54 31.78 -25.38
N THR A 627 14.03 31.69 -26.62
CA THR A 627 13.87 32.72 -27.67
C THR A 627 12.54 32.67 -28.44
N ASN A 628 11.70 31.64 -28.29
CA ASN A 628 10.49 31.45 -29.10
C ASN A 628 9.21 31.36 -28.24
N THR A 629 8.15 32.04 -28.69
CA THR A 629 6.79 31.82 -28.17
C THR A 629 6.13 30.66 -28.93
N LEU A 630 5.21 29.95 -28.28
CA LEU A 630 4.37 28.91 -28.91
C LEU A 630 2.96 29.49 -29.08
N PRO A 631 2.64 30.15 -30.22
CA PRO A 631 1.42 30.95 -30.35
C PRO A 631 0.14 30.14 -30.14
N THR A 632 0.16 28.87 -30.54
CA THR A 632 -0.96 27.94 -30.38
C THR A 632 -1.27 27.66 -28.90
N ILE A 633 -0.25 27.33 -28.09
CA ILE A 633 -0.43 27.11 -26.65
C ILE A 633 -0.85 28.42 -25.98
N ALA A 634 -0.21 29.53 -26.32
CA ALA A 634 -0.56 30.84 -25.75
C ALA A 634 -2.03 31.21 -26.02
N ALA A 635 -2.53 30.98 -27.23
CA ALA A 635 -3.92 31.22 -27.59
C ALA A 635 -4.89 30.29 -26.82
N GLU A 636 -4.57 29.01 -26.69
CA GLU A 636 -5.40 28.04 -25.96
C GLU A 636 -5.45 28.34 -24.45
N VAL A 637 -4.32 28.68 -23.84
CA VAL A 637 -4.23 29.06 -22.43
C VAL A 637 -4.97 30.38 -22.17
N LYS A 638 -4.82 31.37 -23.06
CA LYS A 638 -5.55 32.64 -22.99
C LYS A 638 -7.06 32.44 -23.08
N SER A 639 -7.51 31.61 -24.01
CA SER A 639 -8.92 31.24 -24.14
C SER A 639 -9.45 30.51 -22.90
N ALA A 640 -8.66 29.56 -22.37
CA ALA A 640 -9.02 28.83 -21.14
C ALA A 640 -9.15 29.78 -19.94
N ALA A 641 -8.21 30.71 -19.75
CA ALA A 641 -8.22 31.66 -18.66
C ALA A 641 -9.47 32.57 -18.69
N ALA A 642 -9.82 33.08 -19.88
CA ALA A 642 -11.01 33.90 -20.08
C ALA A 642 -12.32 33.16 -19.73
N LEU A 643 -12.41 31.87 -20.04
CA LEU A 643 -13.60 31.04 -19.77
C LEU A 643 -13.75 30.63 -18.30
N THR A 644 -12.69 30.75 -17.48
CA THR A 644 -12.68 30.29 -16.09
C THR A 644 -12.49 31.42 -15.07
N GLY A 645 -12.45 32.67 -15.53
CA GLY A 645 -12.21 33.83 -14.66
C GLY A 645 -10.80 33.87 -14.07
N ALA A 646 -9.80 33.35 -14.79
CA ALA A 646 -8.39 33.55 -14.47
C ALA A 646 -7.84 34.72 -15.29
N THR A 647 -6.89 35.47 -14.73
CA THR A 647 -6.30 36.63 -15.41
C THR A 647 -5.09 36.18 -16.22
N TYR A 648 -5.18 36.29 -17.55
CA TYR A 648 -4.05 36.03 -18.44
C TYR A 648 -3.12 37.24 -18.48
N VAL A 649 -1.82 37.01 -18.25
CA VAL A 649 -0.78 38.03 -18.20
C VAL A 649 0.23 37.74 -19.30
N ASP A 650 0.25 38.59 -20.32
CA ASP A 650 1.20 38.51 -21.41
C ASP A 650 2.54 39.12 -20.98
N ILE A 651 3.59 38.30 -20.99
CA ILE A 651 4.96 38.70 -20.63
C ILE A 651 5.87 38.86 -21.85
N GLY A 652 5.34 38.67 -23.07
CA GLY A 652 6.09 38.76 -24.32
C GLY A 652 7.13 37.65 -24.49
N SER A 653 8.25 37.99 -25.14
CA SER A 653 9.41 37.10 -25.38
C SER A 653 10.65 37.61 -24.63
N PRO A 654 10.82 37.30 -23.32
CA PRO A 654 11.87 37.90 -22.49
C PRO A 654 13.31 37.72 -23.00
N PHE A 655 13.56 36.66 -23.78
CA PHE A 655 14.89 36.28 -24.28
C PHE A 655 15.06 36.42 -25.80
N GLU A 656 14.08 37.00 -26.50
CA GLU A 656 14.18 37.20 -27.96
C GLU A 656 15.39 38.09 -28.31
N GLY A 657 16.28 37.58 -29.17
CA GLY A 657 17.53 38.24 -29.55
C GLY A 657 18.62 38.29 -28.46
N LYS A 658 18.43 37.61 -27.31
CA LYS A 658 19.34 37.65 -26.15
C LYS A 658 19.83 36.24 -25.76
N ALA A 659 20.41 35.51 -26.71
CA ALA A 659 20.89 34.14 -26.49
C ALA A 659 21.96 34.03 -25.39
N SER A 660 22.72 35.10 -25.12
CA SER A 660 23.71 35.16 -24.04
C SER A 660 23.12 35.08 -22.63
N LEU A 661 21.81 35.30 -22.48
CA LEU A 661 21.11 35.19 -21.19
C LEU A 661 20.62 33.77 -20.88
N LEU A 662 20.81 32.82 -21.79
CA LEU A 662 20.46 31.41 -21.61
C LEU A 662 21.74 30.58 -21.43
N THR A 663 21.65 29.49 -20.67
CA THR A 663 22.74 28.54 -20.52
C THR A 663 22.96 27.78 -21.83
N SER A 664 24.00 26.95 -21.88
CA SER A 664 24.36 26.18 -23.09
C SER A 664 23.28 25.23 -23.59
N ASP A 665 22.25 24.93 -22.79
CA ASP A 665 21.10 24.12 -23.21
C ASP A 665 20.02 24.91 -23.99
N GLY A 666 20.13 26.25 -24.02
CA GLY A 666 19.20 27.12 -24.73
C GLY A 666 17.79 27.20 -24.14
N ILE A 667 17.59 26.64 -22.94
CA ILE A 667 16.29 26.52 -22.27
C ILE A 667 16.31 27.23 -20.91
N HIS A 668 17.37 27.03 -20.11
CA HIS A 668 17.45 27.60 -18.78
C HIS A 668 18.15 28.97 -18.80
N PRO A 669 17.65 29.99 -18.07
CA PRO A 669 18.34 31.27 -17.93
C PRO A 669 19.64 31.13 -17.12
N THR A 670 20.64 31.96 -17.45
CA THR A 670 21.79 32.24 -16.57
C THR A 670 21.35 33.09 -15.37
N ALA A 671 22.24 33.35 -14.41
CA ALA A 671 21.95 34.25 -13.29
C ALA A 671 21.46 35.65 -13.75
N GLU A 672 22.12 36.24 -14.75
CA GLU A 672 21.68 37.50 -15.38
C GLU A 672 20.34 37.35 -16.12
N GLY A 673 20.13 36.19 -16.75
CA GLY A 673 18.86 35.86 -17.40
C GLY A 673 17.67 35.77 -16.42
N TYR A 674 17.87 35.20 -15.23
CA TYR A 674 16.84 35.14 -14.19
C TYR A 674 16.48 36.51 -13.62
N GLN A 675 17.44 37.43 -13.52
CA GLN A 675 17.17 38.82 -13.12
C GLN A 675 16.27 39.52 -14.15
N VAL A 676 16.63 39.46 -15.43
CA VAL A 676 15.84 40.06 -16.53
C VAL A 676 14.43 39.45 -16.59
N LEU A 677 14.32 38.13 -16.40
CA LEU A 677 13.04 37.43 -16.38
C LEU A 677 12.17 37.87 -15.19
N SER A 678 12.75 37.95 -14.00
CA SER A 678 12.04 38.39 -12.79
C SER A 678 11.52 39.82 -12.94
N ASP A 679 12.34 40.76 -13.43
CA ASP A 679 11.93 42.15 -13.65
C ASP A 679 10.79 42.27 -14.66
N THR A 680 10.86 41.49 -15.74
CA THR A 680 9.82 41.45 -16.78
C THR A 680 8.51 40.94 -16.21
N ILE A 681 8.55 39.82 -15.48
CA ILE A 681 7.36 39.22 -14.85
C ILE A 681 6.80 40.15 -13.76
N THR A 682 7.65 40.72 -12.90
CA THR A 682 7.23 41.67 -11.87
C THR A 682 6.52 42.87 -12.47
N LYS A 683 7.05 43.45 -13.55
CA LYS A 683 6.41 44.58 -14.24
C LYS A 683 5.05 44.19 -14.83
N ALA A 684 4.95 43.02 -15.44
CA ALA A 684 3.70 42.52 -16.01
C ALA A 684 2.65 42.21 -14.92
N LEU A 685 3.06 41.57 -13.82
CA LEU A 685 2.20 41.26 -12.68
C LEU A 685 1.75 42.52 -11.93
N LYS A 686 2.62 43.53 -11.71
CA LYS A 686 2.21 44.81 -11.11
C LYS A 686 1.10 45.47 -11.92
N LYS A 687 1.19 45.41 -13.26
CA LYS A 687 0.15 45.94 -14.14
C LYS A 687 -1.16 45.14 -14.02
N ALA A 688 -1.08 43.80 -13.97
CA ALA A 688 -2.26 42.93 -13.90
C ALA A 688 -2.93 42.87 -12.52
N VAL A 689 -2.19 43.17 -11.44
CA VAL A 689 -2.70 43.17 -10.06
C VAL A 689 -3.38 44.49 -9.69
N ASN A 690 -2.93 45.59 -10.32
CA ASN A 690 -3.47 46.95 -10.16
C ASN A 690 -4.61 47.28 -11.13
N GLN A 691 -4.90 46.41 -12.09
CA GLN A 691 -6.06 46.44 -12.98
C GLN A 691 -7.14 45.49 -12.45
#